data_AF-A0A2R2MP90-F1
#
_entry.id   AF-A0A2R2MP90-F1
#
_cell.length_a   1.000
_cell.length_b   1.000
_cell.length_c   1.000
_cell.angle_alpha   90.00
_cell.angle_beta   90.00
_cell.angle_gamma   90.00
#
_symmetry.space_group_name_H-M   'P 1'
#
loop_
_entity.id
_entity.type
_entity.pdbx_description
1 polymer ?
#
loop_
_entity_poly.entity_id
_entity_poly.type
_entity_poly.pdbx_seq_one_letter_code
_entity_poly.pdbx_strand_id
1 'polypeptide(L)'
;MLLRQSNMDIPILLMYTDECETAETLFSDFALRKQSRTRVLTVSDPASEKHARKYMIKGMKEGLWVLLHNAHNSPHLLQNIEAILEENLDTMDPQFRCWISVQAGHPNVPVRILQNTVKVLVDSPKIMKDNLIRAFSWVDADILKQSSRPEWPAFLHNICYLHGTIRLRARFGKGGWNNHEDFLKIGNNELFEALALAITEFRDNLTCIGPDGSAVPRNTSWNGIRYMLSEVIYGSYVSDPYDQQTLSAIIDYWISPNATKKDFELARLKYRHPQAFFAPHIRLNALMSSLEGIPNHFLDVPEACHLHQSSEYGASKAFYEALMDRGLKGFEVCLLGDDQYVFTRLNRVFDNMPQSENLSHKLFPRPPTPFEGPPIAQVSMHSLNPQIVNMGVFATASFAAMKLRKDVELWEICHTTIPKVPKAFSKEYVLEKIKKNERIDPEAPFYLWIQKECEQMHALLTDIKSTLVAIKNACELGTFGDQLTPDMILAADDLYHMRIPRTWCALSGHSAPPQNYPLGQWLTSLTERNQHFEKIIILGREKMPAYWLGAFFNPKALLALLKQDSHKHYSVDRSGSVEPFVFQTEITARDKDHLRDPPQEGMFVFGLYMWGCAWEKTTGELLDLPPKHGCTPLPVVHITCWPQSEKPNIQDPTRAAETYACPLFHSRTAPRDPIMEIDVRRENIPATRWALRGLSATIRPY
;
A
#
# COMPACT_ATOMS: atom_id res chain seq x y z
N MET A 1 17.42 -16.11 -28.21
CA MET A 1 16.36 -17.03 -27.76
C MET A 1 15.00 -16.60 -28.29
N LEU A 2 14.56 -15.34 -28.05
CA LEU A 2 13.26 -14.83 -28.50
C LEU A 2 12.93 -15.04 -29.99
N LEU A 3 13.80 -14.59 -30.89
CA LEU A 3 13.62 -14.74 -32.35
C LEU A 3 13.69 -16.18 -32.85
N ARG A 4 14.16 -17.13 -32.02
CA ARG A 4 14.12 -18.56 -32.36
C ARG A 4 12.77 -19.18 -32.03
N GLN A 5 11.99 -18.55 -31.16
CA GLN A 5 10.66 -18.99 -30.74
C GLN A 5 9.54 -18.27 -31.50
N SER A 6 9.84 -17.14 -32.15
CA SER A 6 8.90 -16.36 -32.96
C SER A 6 9.21 -16.45 -34.44
N ASN A 7 8.17 -16.75 -35.21
CA ASN A 7 8.16 -16.81 -36.67
C ASN A 7 7.30 -15.67 -37.24
N MET A 8 7.05 -15.68 -38.54
CA MET A 8 6.25 -14.64 -39.21
C MET A 8 4.78 -14.65 -38.78
N ASP A 9 4.28 -15.82 -38.38
CA ASP A 9 2.91 -16.13 -37.94
C ASP A 9 2.72 -16.12 -36.42
N ILE A 10 3.81 -16.23 -35.64
CA ILE A 10 3.78 -16.25 -34.17
C ILE A 10 4.25 -14.88 -33.62
N PRO A 11 3.33 -14.01 -33.15
CA PRO A 11 3.67 -12.69 -32.66
C PRO A 11 4.43 -12.72 -31.33
N ILE A 12 5.14 -11.63 -31.07
CA ILE A 12 5.79 -11.37 -29.78
C ILE A 12 4.93 -10.41 -28.98
N LEU A 13 4.47 -10.84 -27.80
CA LEU A 13 3.67 -10.05 -26.89
C LEU A 13 4.55 -9.44 -25.79
N LEU A 14 4.71 -8.12 -25.83
CA LEU A 14 5.32 -7.30 -24.79
C LEU A 14 4.25 -6.90 -23.77
N MET A 15 4.27 -7.52 -22.59
CA MET A 15 3.39 -7.16 -21.49
C MET A 15 4.14 -6.22 -20.57
N TYR A 16 3.72 -4.95 -20.51
CA TYR A 16 4.29 -3.99 -19.56
C TYR A 16 3.34 -3.78 -18.37
N THR A 17 3.88 -3.43 -17.20
CA THR A 17 3.03 -3.10 -16.05
C THR A 17 2.49 -1.68 -16.19
N ASP A 18 3.39 -0.70 -16.18
CA ASP A 18 3.04 0.73 -16.12
C ASP A 18 3.81 1.55 -17.19
N GLU A 19 5.02 1.12 -17.57
CA GLU A 19 5.86 1.84 -18.54
C GLU A 19 5.65 1.36 -19.98
N CYS A 20 4.67 1.93 -20.69
CA CYS A 20 4.48 1.59 -22.11
C CYS A 20 5.70 1.96 -22.97
N GLU A 21 6.33 3.12 -22.72
CA GLU A 21 7.52 3.60 -23.44
C GLU A 21 8.70 2.62 -23.38
N THR A 22 8.85 1.88 -22.28
CA THR A 22 9.90 0.88 -22.13
C THR A 22 9.72 -0.28 -23.11
N ALA A 23 8.47 -0.67 -23.40
CA ALA A 23 8.19 -1.70 -24.39
C ALA A 23 8.57 -1.24 -25.80
N GLU A 24 8.33 0.03 -26.13
CA GLU A 24 8.74 0.62 -27.41
C GLU A 24 10.27 0.74 -27.52
N THR A 25 10.94 1.20 -26.47
CA THR A 25 12.41 1.32 -26.43
C THR A 25 13.05 -0.05 -26.59
N LEU A 26 12.56 -1.06 -25.86
CA LEU A 26 13.06 -2.44 -25.97
C LEU A 26 12.92 -2.99 -27.39
N PHE A 27 11.79 -2.73 -28.05
CA PHE A 27 11.59 -3.08 -29.44
C PHE A 27 12.60 -2.37 -30.36
N SER A 28 12.74 -1.05 -30.22
CA SER A 28 13.61 -0.22 -31.04
C SER A 28 15.09 -0.62 -30.90
N ASP A 29 15.58 -0.80 -29.67
CA ASP A 29 16.95 -1.24 -29.40
C ASP A 29 17.23 -2.62 -29.97
N PHE A 30 16.27 -3.54 -29.81
CA PHE A 30 16.41 -4.89 -30.30
C PHE A 30 16.44 -4.94 -31.84
N ALA A 31 15.61 -4.14 -32.49
CA ALA A 31 15.59 -4.01 -33.94
C ALA A 31 16.85 -3.33 -34.49
N LEU A 32 17.38 -2.30 -33.80
CA LEU A 32 18.63 -1.64 -34.15
C LEU A 32 19.81 -2.62 -34.11
N ARG A 33 19.91 -3.44 -33.04
CA ARG A 33 20.92 -4.51 -32.91
C ARG A 33 20.81 -5.58 -34.00
N LYS A 34 19.64 -5.72 -34.62
CA LYS A 34 19.37 -6.66 -35.71
C LYS A 34 19.33 -6.00 -37.08
N GLN A 35 19.60 -4.70 -37.16
CA GLN A 35 19.59 -3.91 -38.40
C GLN A 35 18.30 -4.14 -39.21
N SER A 36 17.18 -4.35 -38.52
CA SER A 36 15.88 -4.67 -39.14
C SER A 36 15.10 -3.39 -39.41
N ARG A 37 14.36 -3.34 -40.52
CA ARG A 37 13.47 -2.21 -40.83
C ARG A 37 12.22 -2.30 -39.97
N THR A 38 11.88 -1.23 -39.27
CA THR A 38 10.78 -1.21 -38.29
C THR A 38 9.67 -0.23 -38.65
N ARG A 39 8.50 -0.48 -38.05
CA ARG A 39 7.39 0.48 -38.00
C ARG A 39 6.67 0.35 -36.66
N VAL A 40 6.65 1.44 -35.89
CA VAL A 40 5.84 1.55 -34.67
C VAL A 40 4.48 2.16 -35.01
N LEU A 41 3.42 1.56 -34.51
CA LEU A 41 2.02 1.92 -34.75
C LEU A 41 1.30 2.01 -33.41
N THR A 42 1.08 3.23 -32.92
CA THR A 42 0.34 3.46 -31.67
C THR A 42 -1.15 3.32 -31.91
N VAL A 43 -1.79 2.47 -31.10
CA VAL A 43 -3.23 2.21 -31.13
C VAL A 43 -3.88 3.00 -30.00
N SER A 44 -4.62 4.05 -30.36
CA SER A 44 -5.31 4.96 -29.44
C SER A 44 -6.80 5.06 -29.70
N ASP A 45 -7.20 4.97 -30.98
CA ASP A 45 -8.55 5.25 -31.45
C ASP A 45 -8.92 4.41 -32.70
N PRO A 46 -10.20 4.37 -33.13
CA PRO A 46 -10.62 3.58 -34.28
C PRO A 46 -9.96 3.98 -35.63
N ALA A 47 -9.49 5.22 -35.79
CA ALA A 47 -8.77 5.63 -37.00
C ALA A 47 -7.34 5.08 -36.98
N SER A 48 -6.69 5.11 -35.82
CA SER A 48 -5.39 4.47 -35.58
C SER A 48 -5.44 2.95 -35.80
N GLU A 49 -6.55 2.29 -35.46
CA GLU A 49 -6.76 0.86 -35.72
C GLU A 49 -6.75 0.54 -37.23
N LYS A 50 -7.52 1.30 -38.02
CA LYS A 50 -7.56 1.12 -39.49
C LYS A 50 -6.17 1.36 -40.10
N HIS A 51 -5.47 2.38 -39.60
CA HIS A 51 -4.09 2.66 -40.00
C HIS A 51 -3.17 1.49 -39.63
N ALA A 52 -3.28 0.98 -38.41
CA ALA A 52 -2.47 -0.11 -37.92
C ALA A 52 -2.66 -1.37 -38.75
N ARG A 53 -3.90 -1.76 -39.06
CA ARG A 53 -4.22 -2.88 -39.95
C ARG A 53 -3.59 -2.70 -41.34
N LYS A 54 -3.75 -1.53 -41.94
CA LYS A 54 -3.20 -1.24 -43.29
C LYS A 54 -1.68 -1.34 -43.32
N TYR A 55 -0.99 -0.77 -42.33
CA TYR A 55 0.47 -0.79 -42.27
C TYR A 55 1.02 -2.14 -41.85
N MET A 56 0.28 -2.91 -41.04
CA MET A 56 0.65 -4.28 -40.71
C MET A 56 0.65 -5.15 -41.97
N ILE A 57 -0.42 -5.11 -42.79
CA ILE A 57 -0.50 -5.85 -44.07
C ILE A 57 0.62 -5.40 -45.04
N LYS A 58 0.91 -4.09 -45.09
CA LYS A 58 2.03 -3.57 -45.87
C LYS A 58 3.37 -4.12 -45.35
N GLY A 59 3.55 -4.14 -44.03
CA GLY A 59 4.75 -4.66 -43.38
C GLY A 59 4.95 -6.15 -43.60
N MET A 60 3.87 -6.94 -43.65
CA MET A 60 3.90 -8.37 -44.01
C MET A 60 4.52 -8.58 -45.40
N LYS A 61 4.16 -7.75 -46.38
CA LYS A 61 4.68 -7.84 -47.76
C LYS A 61 6.11 -7.31 -47.91
N GLU A 62 6.50 -6.36 -47.08
CA GLU A 62 7.82 -5.70 -47.14
C GLU A 62 8.87 -6.32 -46.20
N GLY A 63 8.52 -7.33 -45.40
CA GLY A 63 9.43 -7.94 -44.42
C GLY A 63 9.78 -7.04 -43.24
N LEU A 64 8.86 -6.14 -42.85
CA LEU A 64 9.09 -5.18 -41.75
C LEU A 64 8.85 -5.82 -40.38
N TRP A 65 9.51 -5.28 -39.37
CA TRP A 65 9.14 -5.52 -37.98
C TRP A 65 8.12 -4.47 -37.55
N VAL A 66 6.91 -4.92 -37.20
CA VAL A 66 5.80 -4.02 -36.88
C VAL A 66 5.46 -4.12 -35.40
N LEU A 67 5.51 -3.01 -34.68
CA LEU A 67 5.05 -2.91 -33.29
C LEU A 67 3.66 -2.27 -33.26
N LEU A 68 2.67 -3.05 -32.81
CA LEU A 68 1.34 -2.58 -32.42
C LEU A 68 1.42 -2.08 -30.97
N HIS A 69 1.68 -0.79 -30.81
CA HIS A 69 1.87 -0.17 -29.51
C HIS A 69 0.52 0.10 -28.83
N ASN A 70 0.39 -0.21 -27.54
CA ASN A 70 -0.85 -0.08 -26.76
C ASN A 70 -2.09 -0.77 -27.36
N ALA A 71 -1.91 -1.99 -27.89
CA ALA A 71 -2.98 -2.70 -28.61
C ALA A 71 -4.23 -3.03 -27.76
N HIS A 72 -4.13 -3.03 -26.43
CA HIS A 72 -5.26 -3.21 -25.51
C HIS A 72 -6.33 -2.11 -25.62
N ASN A 73 -5.99 -0.96 -26.23
CA ASN A 73 -6.93 0.11 -26.56
C ASN A 73 -7.85 -0.23 -27.76
N SER A 74 -7.52 -1.26 -28.56
CA SER A 74 -8.41 -1.82 -29.58
C SER A 74 -8.62 -3.32 -29.35
N PRO A 75 -9.67 -3.69 -28.60
CA PRO A 75 -10.04 -5.09 -28.39
C PRO A 75 -10.38 -5.80 -29.71
N HIS A 76 -10.98 -5.08 -30.66
CA HIS A 76 -11.36 -5.60 -31.96
C HIS A 76 -10.13 -5.96 -32.81
N LEU A 77 -9.09 -5.12 -32.82
CA LEU A 77 -7.84 -5.47 -33.48
C LEU A 77 -7.20 -6.69 -32.81
N LEU A 78 -7.09 -6.70 -31.48
CA LEU A 78 -6.49 -7.82 -30.73
C LEU A 78 -7.20 -9.15 -30.98
N GLN A 79 -8.53 -9.16 -31.09
CA GLN A 79 -9.30 -10.38 -31.37
C GLN A 79 -9.07 -10.91 -32.80
N ASN A 80 -8.73 -10.02 -33.75
CA ASN A 80 -8.62 -10.34 -35.16
C ASN A 80 -7.18 -10.48 -35.68
N ILE A 81 -6.15 -10.18 -34.87
CA ILE A 81 -4.74 -10.24 -35.32
C ILE A 81 -4.38 -11.60 -35.88
N GLU A 82 -4.80 -12.69 -35.22
CA GLU A 82 -4.53 -14.05 -35.65
C GLU A 82 -5.15 -14.34 -37.03
N ALA A 83 -6.44 -14.02 -37.21
CA ALA A 83 -7.10 -14.13 -38.50
C ALA A 83 -6.41 -13.31 -39.60
N ILE A 84 -5.94 -12.09 -39.28
CA ILE A 84 -5.24 -11.25 -40.26
C ILE A 84 -3.88 -11.86 -40.65
N LEU A 85 -3.16 -12.49 -39.71
CA LEU A 85 -1.91 -13.19 -39.99
C LEU A 85 -2.14 -14.43 -40.85
N GLU A 86 -3.16 -15.23 -40.53
CA GLU A 86 -3.54 -16.42 -41.29
C GLU A 86 -3.99 -16.08 -42.72
N GLU A 87 -4.84 -15.06 -42.90
CA GLU A 87 -5.33 -14.60 -44.21
C GLU A 87 -4.21 -14.16 -45.17
N ASN A 88 -3.06 -13.74 -44.63
CA ASN A 88 -1.96 -13.17 -45.43
C ASN A 88 -0.72 -14.07 -45.47
N LEU A 89 -0.79 -15.29 -44.91
CA LEU A 89 0.35 -16.20 -44.76
C LEU A 89 1.09 -16.46 -46.08
N ASP A 90 0.37 -16.66 -47.18
CA ASP A 90 0.93 -16.95 -48.50
C ASP A 90 1.72 -15.78 -49.12
N THR A 91 1.42 -14.55 -48.70
CA THR A 91 2.04 -13.32 -49.24
C THR A 91 3.03 -12.69 -48.27
N MET A 92 3.28 -13.34 -47.14
CA MET A 92 4.09 -12.82 -46.04
C MET A 92 5.58 -13.06 -46.29
N ASP A 93 6.38 -12.01 -46.14
CA ASP A 93 7.83 -12.10 -46.24
C ASP A 93 8.39 -12.83 -44.98
N PRO A 94 9.32 -13.79 -45.14
CA PRO A 94 9.87 -14.54 -44.01
C PRO A 94 10.59 -13.71 -42.94
N GLN A 95 11.04 -12.49 -43.27
CA GLN A 95 11.68 -11.55 -42.35
C GLN A 95 10.68 -10.77 -41.49
N PHE A 96 9.40 -10.76 -41.87
CA PHE A 96 8.35 -10.09 -41.12
C PHE A 96 8.26 -10.60 -39.68
N ARG A 97 8.08 -9.68 -38.73
CA ARG A 97 7.79 -10.02 -37.34
C ARG A 97 6.74 -9.07 -36.77
N CYS A 98 5.71 -9.64 -36.16
CA CYS A 98 4.66 -8.89 -35.46
C CYS A 98 4.99 -8.79 -33.96
N TRP A 99 5.06 -7.57 -33.45
CA TRP A 99 5.21 -7.25 -32.04
C TRP A 99 3.95 -6.56 -31.55
N ILE A 100 3.48 -6.94 -30.37
CA ILE A 100 2.25 -6.42 -29.78
C ILE A 100 2.61 -5.97 -28.37
N SER A 101 2.33 -4.73 -28.00
CA SER A 101 2.47 -4.31 -26.60
C SER A 101 1.12 -4.11 -25.93
N VAL A 102 0.95 -4.66 -24.73
CA VAL A 102 -0.27 -4.54 -23.92
C VAL A 102 0.08 -4.28 -22.46
N GLN A 103 -0.83 -3.62 -21.75
CA GLN A 103 -0.76 -3.53 -20.30
C GLN A 103 -1.08 -4.90 -19.69
N ALA A 104 -0.23 -5.38 -18.78
CA ALA A 104 -0.37 -6.67 -18.12
C ALA A 104 -1.63 -6.68 -17.23
N GLY A 105 -2.47 -7.71 -17.36
CA GLY A 105 -3.69 -7.85 -16.57
C GLY A 105 -4.89 -7.03 -17.05
N HIS A 106 -4.75 -6.29 -18.16
CA HIS A 106 -5.85 -5.52 -18.72
C HIS A 106 -6.99 -6.42 -19.24
N PRO A 107 -8.27 -6.16 -18.88
CA PRO A 107 -9.39 -7.08 -19.15
C PRO A 107 -9.66 -7.30 -20.65
N ASN A 108 -9.29 -6.32 -21.48
CA ASN A 108 -9.47 -6.40 -22.93
C ASN A 108 -8.47 -7.31 -23.65
N VAL A 109 -7.47 -7.86 -22.96
CA VAL A 109 -6.47 -8.76 -23.58
C VAL A 109 -7.08 -10.16 -23.74
N PRO A 110 -7.30 -10.65 -24.98
CA PRO A 110 -7.93 -11.95 -25.19
C PRO A 110 -7.04 -13.11 -24.74
N VAL A 111 -7.65 -14.14 -24.13
CA VAL A 111 -6.93 -15.37 -23.72
C VAL A 111 -6.24 -16.05 -24.91
N ARG A 112 -6.82 -15.98 -26.12
CA ARG A 112 -6.22 -16.54 -27.34
C ARG A 112 -4.86 -15.91 -27.68
N ILE A 113 -4.74 -14.59 -27.57
CA ILE A 113 -3.45 -13.89 -27.76
C ILE A 113 -2.43 -14.34 -26.69
N LEU A 114 -2.88 -14.60 -25.46
CA LEU A 114 -2.02 -15.16 -24.42
C LEU A 114 -1.67 -16.64 -24.65
N GLN A 115 -2.36 -17.37 -25.53
CA GLN A 115 -1.99 -18.74 -25.87
C GLN A 115 -0.97 -18.75 -27.02
N ASN A 116 -1.23 -17.99 -28.09
CA ASN A 116 -0.55 -18.13 -29.39
C ASN A 116 0.60 -17.13 -29.64
N THR A 117 1.15 -16.51 -28.59
CA THR A 117 2.27 -15.56 -28.70
C THR A 117 3.49 -15.99 -27.88
N VAL A 118 4.67 -15.45 -28.24
CA VAL A 118 5.85 -15.46 -27.37
C VAL A 118 5.76 -14.29 -26.41
N LYS A 119 5.72 -14.56 -25.09
CA LYS A 119 5.46 -13.53 -24.08
C LYS A 119 6.75 -13.01 -23.48
N VAL A 120 6.87 -11.69 -23.42
CA VAL A 120 7.95 -10.98 -22.73
C VAL A 120 7.32 -10.07 -21.71
N LEU A 121 7.79 -10.17 -20.46
CA LEU A 121 7.42 -9.20 -19.44
C LEU A 121 8.40 -8.04 -19.49
N VAL A 122 7.86 -6.84 -19.67
CA VAL A 122 8.59 -5.58 -19.59
C VAL A 122 8.21 -4.95 -18.25
N ASP A 123 8.94 -5.33 -17.20
CA ASP A 123 8.77 -4.77 -15.85
C ASP A 123 9.99 -3.90 -15.50
N SER A 124 9.78 -2.97 -14.59
CA SER A 124 10.82 -2.11 -14.08
C SER A 124 11.71 -2.88 -13.10
N PRO A 125 13.01 -2.56 -12.98
CA PRO A 125 13.93 -3.32 -12.15
C PRO A 125 13.45 -3.36 -10.71
N LYS A 126 13.53 -4.53 -10.07
CA LYS A 126 13.12 -4.74 -8.67
C LYS A 126 14.27 -4.60 -7.69
N ILE A 127 15.50 -4.54 -8.20
CA ILE A 127 16.73 -4.45 -7.43
C ILE A 127 17.27 -3.04 -7.62
N MET A 128 17.73 -2.41 -6.53
CA MET A 128 18.23 -1.04 -6.58
C MET A 128 19.45 -0.89 -7.50
N LYS A 129 20.37 -1.86 -7.48
CA LYS A 129 21.53 -1.87 -8.39
C LYS A 129 21.10 -1.85 -9.85
N ASP A 130 20.19 -2.74 -10.25
CA ASP A 130 19.73 -2.84 -11.64
C ASP A 130 18.97 -1.58 -12.06
N ASN A 131 18.21 -0.99 -11.14
CA ASN A 131 17.56 0.29 -11.36
C ASN A 131 18.59 1.40 -11.59
N LEU A 132 19.60 1.51 -10.72
CA LEU A 132 20.66 2.51 -10.83
C LEU A 132 21.44 2.36 -12.14
N ILE A 133 21.82 1.13 -12.54
CA ILE A 133 22.52 0.87 -13.79
C ILE A 133 21.64 1.27 -14.99
N ARG A 134 20.35 0.91 -14.96
CA ARG A 134 19.41 1.28 -16.02
C ARG A 134 19.22 2.79 -16.10
N ALA A 135 18.98 3.47 -14.97
CA ALA A 135 18.84 4.92 -14.92
C ALA A 135 20.11 5.63 -15.41
N PHE A 136 21.29 5.15 -15.00
CA PHE A 136 22.58 5.72 -15.40
C PHE A 136 22.95 5.41 -16.85
N SER A 137 22.37 4.37 -17.47
CA SER A 137 22.59 4.08 -18.90
C SER A 137 22.07 5.18 -19.84
N TRP A 138 21.16 6.02 -19.36
CA TRP A 138 20.69 7.22 -20.07
C TRP A 138 21.66 8.40 -19.97
N VAL A 139 22.67 8.33 -19.09
CA VAL A 139 23.75 9.31 -19.01
C VAL A 139 24.80 8.96 -20.05
N ASP A 140 24.77 9.66 -21.19
CA ASP A 140 25.71 9.45 -22.28
C ASP A 140 27.01 10.28 -22.11
N ALA A 141 27.91 10.12 -23.09
CA ALA A 141 29.17 10.85 -23.11
C ALA A 141 28.99 12.36 -23.31
N ASP A 142 27.85 12.82 -23.83
CA ASP A 142 27.59 14.22 -24.10
C ASP A 142 27.05 14.93 -22.86
N ILE A 143 26.20 14.27 -22.07
CA ILE A 143 25.79 14.72 -20.72
C ILE A 143 27.02 14.83 -19.82
N LEU A 144 27.91 13.83 -19.81
CA LEU A 144 29.12 13.88 -18.98
C LEU A 144 30.06 15.05 -19.31
N LYS A 145 30.08 15.52 -20.57
CA LYS A 145 30.92 16.65 -21.02
C LYS A 145 30.33 18.03 -20.70
N GLN A 146 29.08 18.13 -20.23
CA GLN A 146 28.42 19.42 -19.99
C GLN A 146 29.04 20.24 -18.86
N SER A 147 29.73 19.60 -17.92
CA SER A 147 30.42 20.28 -16.82
C SER A 147 31.75 19.59 -16.48
N SER A 148 32.74 20.42 -16.17
CA SER A 148 34.05 20.02 -15.66
C SER A 148 34.14 20.04 -14.13
N ARG A 149 33.04 20.38 -13.43
CA ARG A 149 33.00 20.46 -11.97
C ARG A 149 33.21 19.07 -11.32
N PRO A 150 34.01 18.96 -10.24
CA PRO A 150 34.35 17.67 -9.63
C PRO A 150 33.14 16.95 -9.02
N GLU A 151 32.11 17.69 -8.59
CA GLU A 151 30.88 17.11 -8.07
C GLU A 151 29.90 16.61 -9.14
N TRP A 152 30.11 16.93 -10.42
CA TRP A 152 29.19 16.64 -11.53
C TRP A 152 28.84 15.14 -11.67
N PRO A 153 29.81 14.21 -11.70
CA PRO A 153 29.51 12.79 -11.89
C PRO A 153 28.77 12.20 -10.69
N ALA A 154 29.17 12.59 -9.48
CA ALA A 154 28.52 12.14 -8.25
C ALA A 154 27.09 12.69 -8.16
N PHE A 155 26.85 13.91 -8.66
CA PHE A 155 25.51 14.49 -8.72
C PHE A 155 24.60 13.73 -9.71
N LEU A 156 25.09 13.42 -10.91
CA LEU A 156 24.35 12.60 -11.89
C LEU A 156 23.96 11.24 -11.32
N HIS A 157 24.88 10.61 -10.58
CA HIS A 157 24.61 9.38 -9.84
C HIS A 157 23.48 9.56 -8.82
N ASN A 158 23.51 10.64 -8.02
CA ASN A 158 22.48 10.92 -7.02
C ASN A 158 21.09 11.09 -7.65
N ILE A 159 20.98 11.72 -8.82
CA ILE A 159 19.71 11.87 -9.56
C ILE A 159 19.19 10.49 -10.01
N CYS A 160 20.04 9.64 -10.59
CA CYS A 160 19.67 8.29 -10.98
C CYS A 160 19.26 7.43 -9.76
N TYR A 161 19.97 7.58 -8.63
CA TYR A 161 19.67 6.89 -7.38
C TYR A 161 18.35 7.37 -6.76
N LEU A 162 18.08 8.67 -6.79
CA LEU A 162 16.84 9.28 -6.33
C LEU A 162 15.65 8.70 -7.12
N HIS A 163 15.73 8.72 -8.45
CA HIS A 163 14.70 8.18 -9.33
C HIS A 163 14.39 6.71 -9.00
N GLY A 164 15.43 5.89 -8.85
CA GLY A 164 15.28 4.49 -8.49
C GLY A 164 14.65 4.27 -7.13
N THR A 165 15.02 5.07 -6.15
CA THR A 165 14.44 4.99 -4.81
C THR A 165 12.97 5.31 -4.83
N ILE A 166 12.56 6.44 -5.42
CA ILE A 166 11.16 6.88 -5.39
C ILE A 166 10.24 5.75 -5.89
N ARG A 167 10.67 5.10 -6.98
CA ARG A 167 9.93 4.03 -7.66
C ARG A 167 9.96 2.71 -6.91
N LEU A 168 11.13 2.28 -6.42
CA LEU A 168 11.24 1.05 -5.63
C LEU A 168 10.51 1.20 -4.30
N ARG A 169 10.52 2.40 -3.70
CA ARG A 169 9.78 2.73 -2.48
C ARG A 169 8.27 2.59 -2.68
N ALA A 170 7.73 2.94 -3.86
CA ALA A 170 6.32 2.76 -4.17
C ALA A 170 5.85 1.30 -4.17
N ARG A 171 6.75 0.36 -4.47
CA ARG A 171 6.43 -1.07 -4.38
C ARG A 171 6.21 -1.55 -2.95
N PHE A 172 6.58 -0.76 -1.94
CA PHE A 172 6.27 -1.05 -0.54
C PHE A 172 4.82 -0.70 -0.13
N GLY A 173 3.99 -0.32 -1.10
CA GLY A 173 2.60 0.04 -0.89
C GLY A 173 2.47 1.14 0.16
N LYS A 174 1.47 1.01 1.04
CA LYS A 174 1.23 1.93 2.15
C LYS A 174 2.36 2.02 3.21
N GLY A 175 3.42 1.21 3.09
CA GLY A 175 4.62 1.26 3.93
C GLY A 175 5.76 2.09 3.35
N GLY A 176 5.77 2.30 2.04
CA GLY A 176 6.70 3.23 1.41
C GLY A 176 6.15 4.66 1.35
N TRP A 177 4.91 4.77 0.90
CA TRP A 177 4.17 6.03 0.71
C TRP A 177 2.73 5.85 1.18
N ASN A 178 2.07 6.92 1.62
CA ASN A 178 0.65 6.90 1.93
C ASN A 178 -0.18 6.60 0.68
N ASN A 179 0.09 7.33 -0.41
CA ASN A 179 -0.51 7.11 -1.73
C ASN A 179 0.54 6.62 -2.74
N HIS A 180 0.90 5.34 -2.65
CA HIS A 180 1.94 4.77 -3.50
C HIS A 180 1.61 4.79 -5.01
N GLU A 181 0.34 4.86 -5.39
CA GLU A 181 -0.10 4.89 -6.79
C GLU A 181 0.38 6.14 -7.51
N ASP A 182 0.49 7.28 -6.81
CA ASP A 182 1.02 8.51 -7.37
C ASP A 182 2.47 8.34 -7.85
N PHE A 183 3.27 7.61 -7.08
CA PHE A 183 4.68 7.36 -7.40
C PHE A 183 4.90 6.27 -8.44
N LEU A 184 3.91 5.39 -8.69
CA LEU A 184 3.97 4.42 -9.78
C LEU A 184 3.82 5.09 -11.16
N LYS A 185 3.23 6.29 -11.21
CA LYS A 185 3.09 7.09 -12.45
C LYS A 185 4.42 7.72 -12.88
N ILE A 186 5.40 7.82 -11.98
CA ILE A 186 6.72 8.40 -12.24
C ILE A 186 7.54 7.43 -13.10
N GLY A 187 7.85 7.86 -14.32
CA GLY A 187 8.59 7.13 -15.34
C GLY A 187 9.90 7.80 -15.71
N ASN A 188 10.42 7.48 -16.91
CA ASN A 188 11.74 7.99 -17.33
C ASN A 188 11.71 9.48 -17.69
N ASN A 189 10.53 10.03 -18.01
CA ASN A 189 10.39 11.45 -18.35
C ASN A 189 10.85 12.36 -17.19
N GLU A 190 10.47 12.05 -15.96
CA GLU A 190 10.89 12.83 -14.79
C GLU A 190 12.40 12.70 -14.52
N LEU A 191 12.99 11.54 -14.84
CA LEU A 191 14.45 11.38 -14.82
C LEU A 191 15.12 12.29 -15.86
N PHE A 192 14.59 12.36 -17.09
CA PHE A 192 15.14 13.22 -18.13
C PHE A 192 15.01 14.70 -17.80
N GLU A 193 13.88 15.13 -17.23
CA GLU A 193 13.69 16.50 -16.75
C GLU A 193 14.67 16.83 -15.60
N ALA A 194 14.87 15.91 -14.66
CA ALA A 194 15.84 16.08 -13.58
C ALA A 194 17.29 16.19 -14.11
N LEU A 195 17.65 15.40 -15.12
CA LEU A 195 18.96 15.50 -15.78
C LEU A 195 19.11 16.81 -16.56
N ALA A 196 18.06 17.28 -17.24
CA ALA A 196 18.08 18.57 -17.94
C ALA A 196 18.24 19.76 -16.98
N LEU A 197 17.56 19.71 -15.82
CA LEU A 197 17.76 20.66 -14.72
C LEU A 197 19.21 20.62 -14.23
N ALA A 198 19.77 19.43 -14.03
CA ALA A 198 21.15 19.25 -13.59
C ALA A 198 22.15 19.90 -14.57
N ILE A 199 21.99 19.65 -15.88
CA ILE A 199 22.83 20.24 -16.93
C ILE A 199 22.77 21.76 -16.89
N THR A 200 21.57 22.32 -16.69
CA THR A 200 21.35 23.76 -16.64
C THR A 200 22.04 24.40 -15.44
N GLU A 201 21.99 23.78 -14.27
CA GLU A 201 22.55 24.32 -13.02
C GLU A 201 24.06 24.13 -12.87
N PHE A 202 24.63 23.08 -13.47
CA PHE A 202 26.06 22.76 -13.39
C PHE A 202 26.89 23.30 -14.56
N ARG A 203 26.27 24.00 -15.52
CA ARG A 203 26.97 24.56 -16.68
C ARG A 203 28.15 25.45 -16.27
N ASP A 204 29.32 25.20 -16.83
CA ASP A 204 30.58 25.83 -16.38
C ASP A 204 30.62 27.36 -16.56
N ASN A 205 29.90 27.90 -17.54
CA ASN A 205 29.95 29.33 -17.90
C ASN A 205 28.87 30.20 -17.22
N LEU A 206 28.27 29.74 -16.12
CA LEU A 206 27.25 30.53 -15.41
C LEU A 206 27.91 31.63 -14.58
N THR A 207 27.53 32.88 -14.84
CA THR A 207 27.95 34.06 -14.08
C THR A 207 26.75 34.79 -13.47
N CYS A 208 26.91 35.37 -12.28
CA CYS A 208 25.95 36.27 -11.65
C CYS A 208 26.60 37.64 -11.38
N ILE A 209 25.76 38.68 -11.23
CA ILE A 209 26.24 40.04 -10.92
C ILE A 209 26.54 40.12 -9.42
N GLY A 210 27.79 40.41 -9.07
CA GLY A 210 28.23 40.64 -7.70
C GLY A 210 27.70 41.96 -7.13
N PRO A 211 27.83 42.18 -5.81
CA PRO A 211 27.41 43.43 -5.15
C PRO A 211 28.08 44.69 -5.72
N ASP A 212 29.23 44.52 -6.39
CA ASP A 212 30.04 45.54 -7.04
C ASP A 212 29.74 45.71 -8.54
N GLY A 213 28.76 44.98 -9.08
CA GLY A 213 28.42 44.99 -10.51
C GLY A 213 29.31 44.11 -11.39
N SER A 214 30.28 43.38 -10.82
CA SER A 214 31.17 42.49 -11.56
C SER A 214 30.50 41.14 -11.89
N ALA A 215 30.92 40.49 -12.98
CA ALA A 215 30.46 39.14 -13.32
C ALA A 215 31.29 38.11 -12.53
N VAL A 216 30.66 37.43 -11.57
CA VAL A 216 31.27 36.42 -10.70
C VAL A 216 30.73 35.02 -11.06
N PRO A 217 31.52 33.94 -10.99
CA PRO A 217 31.03 32.59 -11.18
C PRO A 217 29.83 32.28 -10.26
N ARG A 218 28.75 31.74 -10.83
CA ARG A 218 27.54 31.37 -10.09
C ARG A 218 27.76 30.03 -9.39
N ASN A 219 27.67 30.05 -8.06
CA ASN A 219 27.62 28.85 -7.23
C ASN A 219 26.34 28.05 -7.50
N THR A 220 26.42 26.72 -7.30
CA THR A 220 25.26 25.82 -7.45
C THR A 220 24.14 26.20 -6.48
N SER A 221 22.93 26.41 -7.00
CA SER A 221 21.75 26.74 -6.20
C SER A 221 21.09 25.47 -5.66
N TRP A 222 21.65 24.88 -4.60
CA TRP A 222 21.14 23.64 -4.02
C TRP A 222 19.68 23.72 -3.58
N ASN A 223 19.27 24.83 -2.96
CA ASN A 223 17.87 25.04 -2.56
C ASN A 223 16.94 25.12 -3.77
N GLY A 224 17.37 25.76 -4.87
CA GLY A 224 16.59 25.82 -6.11
C GLY A 224 16.43 24.45 -6.75
N ILE A 225 17.51 23.65 -6.81
CA ILE A 225 17.46 22.28 -7.33
C ILE A 225 16.51 21.43 -6.49
N ARG A 226 16.61 21.49 -5.16
CA ARG A 226 15.74 20.73 -4.25
C ARG A 226 14.28 21.09 -4.47
N TYR A 227 13.94 22.37 -4.52
CA TYR A 227 12.58 22.84 -4.78
C TYR A 227 12.06 22.34 -6.13
N MET A 228 12.86 22.44 -7.19
CA MET A 228 12.45 21.95 -8.51
C MET A 228 12.21 20.43 -8.50
N LEU A 229 13.06 19.65 -7.84
CA LEU A 229 12.88 18.20 -7.73
C LEU A 229 11.69 17.84 -6.83
N SER A 230 11.53 18.53 -5.70
CA SER A 230 10.56 18.19 -4.68
C SER A 230 9.16 18.66 -5.04
N GLU A 231 8.98 19.85 -5.59
CA GLU A 231 7.65 20.45 -5.86
C GLU A 231 7.23 20.33 -7.32
N VAL A 232 8.17 20.37 -8.27
CA VAL A 232 7.86 20.51 -9.71
C VAL A 232 7.99 19.19 -10.46
N ILE A 233 9.16 18.56 -10.41
CA ILE A 233 9.46 17.38 -11.22
C ILE A 233 8.82 16.13 -10.61
N TYR A 234 9.26 15.71 -9.42
CA TYR A 234 8.69 14.54 -8.76
C TYR A 234 7.44 14.88 -7.92
N GLY A 235 7.39 16.09 -7.36
CA GLY A 235 6.29 16.54 -6.50
C GLY A 235 4.96 16.75 -7.18
N SER A 236 4.94 17.03 -8.49
CA SER A 236 3.71 17.32 -9.23
C SER A 236 2.72 16.15 -9.24
N TYR A 237 3.19 14.92 -8.99
CA TYR A 237 2.38 13.73 -8.87
C TYR A 237 1.84 13.49 -7.46
N VAL A 238 2.44 14.10 -6.44
CA VAL A 238 2.19 13.78 -5.03
C VAL A 238 0.95 14.52 -4.54
N SER A 239 -0.08 13.77 -4.18
CA SER A 239 -1.32 14.33 -3.62
C SER A 239 -1.33 14.45 -2.09
N ASP A 240 -0.58 13.59 -1.39
CA ASP A 240 -0.55 13.54 0.08
C ASP A 240 0.57 14.43 0.67
N PRO A 241 0.26 15.32 1.64
CA PRO A 241 1.25 16.24 2.19
C PRO A 241 2.36 15.55 3.00
N TYR A 242 2.10 14.38 3.61
CA TYR A 242 3.14 13.64 4.34
C TYR A 242 4.07 12.89 3.40
N ASP A 243 3.54 12.39 2.28
CA ASP A 243 4.36 11.89 1.18
C ASP A 243 5.23 13.00 0.58
N GLN A 244 4.70 14.22 0.44
CA GLN A 244 5.47 15.38 -0.02
C GLN A 244 6.60 15.75 0.95
N GLN A 245 6.33 15.70 2.26
CA GLN A 245 7.35 15.88 3.30
C GLN A 245 8.42 14.79 3.24
N THR A 246 8.01 13.54 3.01
CA THR A 246 8.91 12.40 2.89
C THR A 246 9.78 12.51 1.63
N LEU A 247 9.21 12.87 0.49
CA LEU A 247 9.92 13.13 -0.76
C LEU A 247 10.96 14.25 -0.58
N SER A 248 10.55 15.35 0.04
CA SER A 248 11.44 16.48 0.34
C SER A 248 12.61 16.06 1.23
N ALA A 249 12.36 15.26 2.28
CA ALA A 249 13.41 14.73 3.15
C ALA A 249 14.40 13.83 2.39
N ILE A 250 13.92 12.98 1.48
CA ILE A 250 14.75 12.13 0.61
C ILE A 250 15.65 12.99 -0.28
N ILE A 251 15.06 14.01 -0.92
CA ILE A 251 15.78 14.94 -1.80
C ILE A 251 16.81 15.75 -1.02
N ASP A 252 16.46 16.29 0.15
CA ASP A 252 17.38 17.05 1.00
C ASP A 252 18.62 16.24 1.40
N TYR A 253 18.44 14.94 1.63
CA TYR A 253 19.52 14.03 2.01
C TYR A 253 20.50 13.79 0.85
N TRP A 254 20.03 13.57 -0.38
CA TRP A 254 20.89 13.25 -1.54
C TRP A 254 21.32 14.43 -2.40
N ILE A 255 20.58 15.53 -2.35
CA ILE A 255 20.83 16.72 -3.16
C ILE A 255 21.48 17.77 -2.26
N SER A 256 22.75 17.57 -1.92
CA SER A 256 23.49 18.50 -1.07
C SER A 256 24.98 18.56 -1.46
N PRO A 257 25.70 19.64 -1.10
CA PRO A 257 27.16 19.69 -1.30
C PRO A 257 27.91 18.58 -0.56
N ASN A 258 27.34 18.06 0.53
CA ASN A 258 27.95 16.96 1.27
C ASN A 258 27.70 15.61 0.58
N ALA A 259 26.55 15.46 -0.07
CA ALA A 259 26.15 14.24 -0.75
C ALA A 259 26.94 13.94 -2.03
N THR A 260 27.77 14.86 -2.50
CA THR A 260 28.67 14.65 -3.66
C THR A 260 30.12 14.37 -3.25
N LYS A 261 30.40 14.25 -1.94
CA LYS A 261 31.75 13.95 -1.43
C LYS A 261 32.00 12.44 -1.36
N LYS A 262 33.26 12.04 -1.54
CA LYS A 262 33.71 10.64 -1.56
C LYS A 262 33.33 9.82 -0.31
N ASP A 263 33.34 10.45 0.86
CA ASP A 263 33.09 9.77 2.14
C ASP A 263 31.61 9.78 2.55
N PHE A 264 30.73 10.36 1.74
CA PHE A 264 29.30 10.41 2.04
C PHE A 264 28.64 9.04 1.90
N GLU A 265 27.87 8.65 2.92
CA GLU A 265 27.13 7.40 2.92
C GLU A 265 25.71 7.64 2.38
N LEU A 266 25.47 7.20 1.14
CA LEU A 266 24.20 7.32 0.44
C LEU A 266 23.08 6.50 1.09
N ALA A 267 23.44 5.37 1.71
CA ALA A 267 22.55 4.47 2.43
C ALA A 267 23.22 3.96 3.70
N ARG A 268 22.42 3.57 4.71
CA ARG A 268 22.89 3.07 6.01
C ARG A 268 23.79 1.83 5.92
N LEU A 269 23.71 1.09 4.82
CA LEU A 269 24.59 -0.04 4.51
C LEU A 269 26.01 0.40 4.10
N LYS A 270 26.41 1.64 4.41
CA LYS A 270 27.71 2.25 4.09
C LYS A 270 28.01 2.27 2.60
N TYR A 271 26.98 2.31 1.76
CA TYR A 271 27.14 2.51 0.33
C TYR A 271 27.64 3.94 0.06
N ARG A 272 28.69 4.05 -0.75
CA ARG A 272 29.34 5.30 -1.15
C ARG A 272 29.52 5.30 -2.66
N HIS A 273 29.71 6.48 -3.26
CA HIS A 273 30.05 6.58 -4.67
C HIS A 273 31.29 5.75 -5.01
N PRO A 274 31.28 4.97 -6.11
CA PRO A 274 32.48 4.28 -6.57
C PRO A 274 33.63 5.25 -6.84
N GLN A 275 34.87 4.83 -6.60
CA GLN A 275 36.04 5.71 -6.76
C GLN A 275 36.19 6.29 -8.17
N ALA A 276 35.67 5.59 -9.19
CA ALA A 276 35.69 6.02 -10.58
C ALA A 276 34.98 7.37 -10.81
N PHE A 277 34.02 7.75 -9.96
CA PHE A 277 33.28 9.02 -10.06
C PHE A 277 34.13 10.24 -9.67
N PHE A 278 35.28 10.04 -9.04
CA PHE A 278 36.21 11.10 -8.63
C PHE A 278 37.52 11.06 -9.41
N ALA A 279 37.59 10.28 -10.49
CA ALA A 279 38.77 10.22 -11.33
C ALA A 279 38.95 11.54 -12.10
N PRO A 280 40.19 12.02 -12.33
CA PRO A 280 40.46 13.23 -13.11
C PRO A 280 40.08 13.09 -14.59
N HIS A 281 40.04 11.86 -15.11
CA HIS A 281 39.65 11.55 -16.49
C HIS A 281 38.54 10.52 -16.51
N ILE A 282 37.30 11.01 -16.50
CA ILE A 282 36.10 10.18 -16.43
C ILE A 282 35.82 9.55 -17.78
N ARG A 283 35.62 8.23 -17.80
CA ARG A 283 35.17 7.47 -18.98
C ARG A 283 33.87 6.77 -18.64
N LEU A 284 32.86 6.91 -19.50
CA LEU A 284 31.54 6.31 -19.29
C LEU A 284 31.62 4.80 -19.01
N ASN A 285 32.40 4.06 -19.80
CA ASN A 285 32.59 2.61 -19.60
C ASN A 285 33.18 2.27 -18.22
N ALA A 286 34.06 3.11 -17.68
CA ALA A 286 34.64 2.91 -16.35
C ALA A 286 33.62 3.17 -15.25
N LEU A 287 32.75 4.18 -15.41
CA LEU A 287 31.64 4.44 -14.50
C LEU A 287 30.64 3.26 -14.52
N MET A 288 30.19 2.83 -15.69
CA MET A 288 29.27 1.70 -15.84
C MET A 288 29.84 0.41 -15.24
N SER A 289 31.09 0.07 -15.53
CA SER A 289 31.77 -1.10 -14.95
C SER A 289 31.87 -1.00 -13.43
N SER A 290 32.09 0.20 -12.88
CA SER A 290 32.11 0.40 -11.43
C SER A 290 30.74 0.18 -10.77
N LEU A 291 29.65 0.55 -11.45
CA LEU A 291 28.28 0.29 -10.99
C LEU A 291 27.93 -1.21 -11.05
N GLU A 292 28.32 -1.88 -12.14
CA GLU A 292 28.18 -3.33 -12.29
C GLU A 292 28.98 -4.11 -11.24
N GLY A 293 30.11 -3.56 -10.78
CA GLY A 293 30.94 -4.14 -9.72
C GLY A 293 30.34 -4.03 -8.31
N ILE A 294 29.26 -3.27 -8.09
CA ILE A 294 28.66 -3.10 -6.76
C ILE A 294 28.02 -4.42 -6.29
N PRO A 295 28.40 -4.96 -5.12
CA PRO A 295 27.72 -6.12 -4.56
C PRO A 295 26.27 -5.78 -4.17
N ASN A 296 25.33 -6.69 -4.46
CA ASN A 296 23.90 -6.44 -4.24
C ASN A 296 23.53 -6.15 -2.77
N HIS A 297 24.28 -6.67 -1.81
CA HIS A 297 24.01 -6.46 -0.38
C HIS A 297 24.25 -5.03 0.10
N PHE A 298 25.05 -4.21 -0.60
CA PHE A 298 25.21 -2.79 -0.28
C PHE A 298 23.99 -1.95 -0.68
N LEU A 299 23.17 -2.49 -1.57
CA LEU A 299 21.99 -1.85 -2.15
C LEU A 299 20.74 -2.72 -1.92
N ASP A 300 20.63 -3.31 -0.73
CA ASP A 300 19.40 -4.01 -0.37
C ASP A 300 18.23 -3.01 -0.36
N VAL A 301 17.12 -3.40 -0.99
CA VAL A 301 16.10 -2.46 -1.46
C VAL A 301 15.47 -1.66 -0.33
N PRO A 302 15.09 -2.24 0.84
CA PRO A 302 14.52 -1.47 1.94
C PRO A 302 15.45 -0.34 2.39
N GLU A 303 16.68 -0.65 2.80
CA GLU A 303 17.62 0.36 3.30
C GLU A 303 18.13 1.29 2.20
N ALA A 304 18.22 0.81 0.96
CA ALA A 304 18.52 1.66 -0.19
C ALA A 304 17.43 2.72 -0.43
N CYS A 305 16.18 2.41 -0.09
CA CYS A 305 15.04 3.32 -0.12
C CYS A 305 14.82 4.07 1.20
N HIS A 306 15.76 4.02 2.14
CA HIS A 306 15.65 4.53 3.52
C HIS A 306 14.52 3.91 4.35
N LEU A 307 14.01 2.75 3.98
CA LEU A 307 13.11 1.95 4.82
C LEU A 307 13.91 0.94 5.64
N HIS A 308 13.35 0.51 6.77
CA HIS A 308 13.93 -0.60 7.50
C HIS A 308 13.58 -1.94 6.87
N GLN A 309 14.52 -2.87 6.94
CA GLN A 309 14.25 -4.28 6.65
C GLN A 309 13.42 -4.87 7.80
N SER A 310 12.10 -4.82 7.66
CA SER A 310 11.18 -5.52 8.58
C SER A 310 11.13 -7.00 8.23
N SER A 311 10.86 -7.85 9.24
CA SER A 311 10.56 -9.27 9.03
C SER A 311 9.34 -9.51 8.14
N GLU A 312 8.45 -8.51 8.03
CA GLU A 312 7.27 -8.52 7.13
C GLU A 312 7.65 -8.26 5.66
N TYR A 313 8.82 -7.69 5.35
CA TYR A 313 9.27 -7.48 3.97
C TYR A 313 10.07 -8.68 3.41
N GLY A 314 10.78 -9.42 4.28
CA GLY A 314 11.68 -10.51 3.89
C GLY A 314 10.97 -11.79 3.47
N ALA A 315 9.87 -12.18 4.13
CA ALA A 315 9.12 -13.39 3.78
C ALA A 315 8.31 -13.19 2.48
N SER A 316 7.78 -11.97 2.27
CA SER A 316 7.10 -11.53 1.07
C SER A 316 7.97 -11.67 -0.19
N LYS A 317 9.27 -11.35 -0.13
CA LYS A 317 10.21 -11.46 -1.27
C LYS A 317 10.44 -12.90 -1.72
N ALA A 318 10.73 -13.82 -0.80
CA ALA A 318 10.95 -15.24 -1.11
C ALA A 318 9.67 -15.92 -1.65
N PHE A 319 8.51 -15.53 -1.15
CA PHE A 319 7.21 -16.02 -1.63
C PHE A 319 6.84 -15.44 -3.00
N TYR A 320 7.15 -14.17 -3.27
CA TYR A 320 6.94 -13.55 -4.59
C TYR A 320 7.82 -14.18 -5.67
N GLU A 321 9.09 -14.48 -5.34
CA GLU A 321 9.99 -15.21 -6.24
C GLU A 321 9.43 -16.60 -6.56
N ALA A 322 8.87 -17.32 -5.57
CA ALA A 322 8.22 -18.62 -5.77
C ALA A 322 6.90 -18.55 -6.59
N LEU A 323 6.12 -17.47 -6.48
CA LEU A 323 4.89 -17.25 -7.27
C LEU A 323 5.19 -16.88 -8.73
N MET A 324 6.24 -16.10 -8.97
CA MET A 324 6.70 -15.73 -10.31
C MET A 324 7.26 -16.95 -11.06
N ASP A 325 7.94 -17.86 -10.35
CA ASP A 325 8.40 -19.15 -10.87
C ASP A 325 7.23 -20.07 -11.28
N ARG A 326 6.02 -19.79 -10.78
CA ARG A 326 4.77 -20.52 -11.09
C ARG A 326 3.84 -19.79 -12.07
N GLY A 327 4.27 -18.69 -12.69
CA GLY A 327 3.61 -18.11 -13.87
C GLY A 327 2.38 -17.23 -13.62
N LEU A 328 2.10 -16.80 -12.39
CA LEU A 328 0.97 -15.91 -12.06
C LEU A 328 1.39 -14.43 -12.14
N LYS A 329 0.64 -13.57 -12.85
CA LYS A 329 0.91 -12.13 -13.02
C LYS A 329 -0.34 -11.25 -12.86
N GLY A 330 -0.21 -10.08 -12.23
CA GLY A 330 -1.21 -8.99 -12.23
C GLY A 330 -1.80 -8.55 -10.88
N PHE A 331 -1.02 -8.38 -9.81
CA PHE A 331 -1.58 -8.03 -8.48
C PHE A 331 -0.81 -6.92 -7.75
N GLU A 332 -1.56 -5.98 -7.16
CA GLU A 332 -1.06 -4.94 -6.25
C GLU A 332 -0.61 -5.52 -4.89
N VAL A 333 0.50 -4.99 -4.40
CA VAL A 333 1.21 -5.37 -3.18
C VAL A 333 0.67 -4.57 -2.01
N CYS A 334 -0.08 -5.20 -1.11
CA CYS A 334 -0.45 -4.63 0.17
C CYS A 334 0.39 -5.30 1.26
N LEU A 335 1.35 -4.55 1.81
CA LEU A 335 2.33 -5.03 2.78
C LEU A 335 1.82 -4.86 4.21
N LEU A 336 1.24 -5.95 4.72
CA LEU A 336 0.93 -6.25 6.12
C LEU A 336 0.81 -7.77 6.26
N GLY A 337 1.59 -8.36 7.17
CA GLY A 337 1.43 -9.75 7.69
C GLY A 337 1.40 -10.86 6.63
N ASP A 338 2.56 -11.44 6.31
CA ASP A 338 2.69 -12.47 5.27
C ASP A 338 1.87 -13.76 5.52
N ASP A 339 1.47 -14.10 6.74
CA ASP A 339 0.59 -15.27 6.95
C ASP A 339 -0.81 -15.02 6.36
N GLN A 340 -1.27 -13.78 6.49
CA GLN A 340 -2.63 -13.34 6.18
C GLN A 340 -2.84 -13.10 4.68
N TYR A 341 -1.86 -12.49 4.00
CA TYR A 341 -1.85 -12.35 2.55
C TYR A 341 -1.74 -13.71 1.85
N VAL A 342 -0.86 -14.59 2.34
CA VAL A 342 -0.69 -15.95 1.80
C VAL A 342 -2.00 -16.72 1.89
N PHE A 343 -2.72 -16.70 3.02
CA PHE A 343 -4.02 -17.38 3.15
C PHE A 343 -5.11 -16.76 2.27
N THR A 344 -5.23 -15.42 2.18
CA THR A 344 -6.24 -14.80 1.30
C THR A 344 -5.97 -15.09 -0.19
N ARG A 345 -4.71 -15.18 -0.61
CA ARG A 345 -4.33 -15.51 -1.99
C ARG A 345 -4.43 -17.00 -2.28
N LEU A 346 -4.05 -17.86 -1.32
CA LEU A 346 -4.28 -19.31 -1.38
C LEU A 346 -5.77 -19.61 -1.47
N ASN A 347 -6.60 -18.94 -0.66
CA ASN A 347 -8.06 -19.03 -0.71
C ASN A 347 -8.57 -18.55 -2.07
N ARG A 348 -8.06 -17.44 -2.63
CA ARG A 348 -8.45 -17.01 -3.98
C ARG A 348 -8.01 -17.99 -5.07
N VAL A 349 -6.89 -18.69 -4.91
CA VAL A 349 -6.46 -19.77 -5.81
C VAL A 349 -7.35 -21.01 -5.62
N PHE A 350 -7.75 -21.34 -4.39
CA PHE A 350 -8.75 -22.38 -4.10
C PHE A 350 -10.12 -22.04 -4.71
N ASP A 351 -10.57 -20.79 -4.58
CA ASP A 351 -11.83 -20.28 -5.12
C ASP A 351 -11.87 -20.33 -6.66
N ASN A 352 -10.71 -20.18 -7.31
CA ASN A 352 -10.57 -20.22 -8.78
C ASN A 352 -10.10 -21.58 -9.32
N MET A 353 -9.75 -22.54 -8.45
CA MET A 353 -9.43 -23.90 -8.89
C MET A 353 -10.73 -24.63 -9.23
N PRO A 354 -10.87 -25.21 -10.43
CA PRO A 354 -11.99 -26.12 -10.69
C PRO A 354 -11.90 -27.28 -9.69
N GLN A 355 -13.02 -27.62 -9.05
CA GLN A 355 -13.09 -28.77 -8.15
C GLN A 355 -12.65 -30.02 -8.91
N SER A 356 -11.42 -30.45 -8.67
CA SER A 356 -10.85 -31.67 -9.23
C SER A 356 -10.80 -32.72 -8.13
N GLU A 357 -11.35 -33.90 -8.41
CA GLU A 357 -11.28 -35.06 -7.50
C GLU A 357 -9.84 -35.50 -7.17
N ASN A 358 -8.83 -34.98 -7.89
CA ASN A 358 -7.50 -35.57 -7.94
C ASN A 358 -6.42 -34.80 -7.15
N LEU A 359 -6.73 -33.62 -6.61
CA LEU A 359 -5.81 -32.88 -5.74
C LEU A 359 -6.17 -33.10 -4.26
N SER A 360 -5.98 -34.33 -3.78
CA SER A 360 -5.95 -34.63 -2.35
C SER A 360 -4.50 -34.92 -1.92
N HIS A 361 -3.95 -34.11 -1.04
CA HIS A 361 -2.80 -34.54 -0.24
C HIS A 361 -3.34 -35.57 0.78
N LYS A 362 -3.12 -36.86 0.46
CA LYS A 362 -3.35 -38.07 1.28
C LYS A 362 -4.64 -38.11 2.10
N LEU A 363 -5.71 -38.64 1.47
CA LEU A 363 -6.83 -39.22 2.21
C LEU A 363 -6.43 -40.62 2.75
N PHE A 364 -6.68 -40.83 4.05
CA PHE A 364 -6.63 -42.12 4.74
C PHE A 364 -7.42 -43.20 3.99
N PRO A 365 -7.11 -44.50 4.18
CA PRO A 365 -7.85 -45.58 3.52
C PRO A 365 -9.35 -45.49 3.84
N ARG A 366 -10.19 -45.44 2.79
CA ARG A 366 -11.65 -45.41 2.91
C ARG A 366 -12.13 -46.61 3.74
N PRO A 367 -12.97 -46.42 4.77
CA PRO A 367 -13.71 -47.53 5.35
C PRO A 367 -14.68 -48.11 4.30
N PRO A 368 -15.02 -49.41 4.37
CA PRO A 368 -15.90 -50.05 3.39
C PRO A 368 -17.27 -49.38 3.38
N THR A 369 -17.76 -49.10 2.17
CA THR A 369 -19.08 -48.50 1.91
C THR A 369 -20.18 -49.39 2.50
N PRO A 370 -21.04 -48.89 3.40
CA PRO A 370 -22.24 -49.61 3.82
C PRO A 370 -23.15 -49.85 2.61
N PHE A 371 -23.69 -51.06 2.48
CA PHE A 371 -24.54 -51.50 1.37
C PHE A 371 -25.98 -50.94 1.43
N GLU A 372 -26.29 -50.11 2.43
CA GLU A 372 -27.57 -49.40 2.53
C GLU A 372 -27.31 -47.90 2.36
N GLY A 373 -27.92 -47.31 1.33
CA GLY A 373 -27.78 -45.89 1.04
C GLY A 373 -28.35 -45.01 2.15
N PRO A 374 -27.83 -43.77 2.32
CA PRO A 374 -28.37 -42.85 3.30
C PRO A 374 -29.84 -42.49 2.96
N PRO A 375 -30.66 -42.17 3.96
CA PRO A 375 -32.04 -41.76 3.74
C PRO A 375 -32.10 -40.52 2.84
N ILE A 376 -33.13 -40.45 2.00
CA ILE A 376 -33.42 -39.31 1.13
C ILE A 376 -33.63 -38.07 2.00
N ALA A 377 -32.76 -37.06 1.88
CA ALA A 377 -32.93 -35.78 2.55
C ALA A 377 -34.12 -35.02 1.94
N GLN A 378 -35.06 -34.57 2.77
CA GLN A 378 -36.18 -33.72 2.33
C GLN A 378 -35.67 -32.30 2.07
N VAL A 379 -35.81 -31.82 0.84
CA VAL A 379 -35.64 -30.40 0.50
C VAL A 379 -36.91 -29.67 0.96
N SER A 380 -36.74 -28.54 1.65
CA SER A 380 -37.86 -27.70 2.08
C SER A 380 -38.61 -27.14 0.87
N MET A 381 -39.92 -27.32 0.78
CA MET A 381 -40.80 -26.76 -0.28
C MET A 381 -40.95 -25.22 -0.20
N HIS A 382 -40.19 -24.56 0.68
CA HIS A 382 -40.29 -23.14 1.01
C HIS A 382 -38.93 -22.41 0.96
N SER A 383 -38.12 -22.69 -0.06
CA SER A 383 -36.84 -21.97 -0.28
C SER A 383 -37.08 -20.50 -0.65
N LEU A 384 -36.34 -19.58 -0.02
CA LEU A 384 -36.33 -18.14 -0.36
C LEU A 384 -35.44 -17.83 -1.57
N ASN A 385 -34.73 -18.83 -2.14
CA ASN A 385 -33.83 -18.66 -3.27
C ASN A 385 -34.52 -19.08 -4.60
N PRO A 386 -34.77 -18.15 -5.54
CA PRO A 386 -35.49 -18.44 -6.79
C PRO A 386 -34.79 -19.47 -7.69
N GLN A 387 -33.46 -19.60 -7.59
CA GLN A 387 -32.70 -20.54 -8.41
C GLN A 387 -32.87 -21.99 -7.95
N ILE A 388 -33.11 -22.22 -6.65
CA ILE A 388 -33.28 -23.55 -6.05
C ILE A 388 -34.66 -24.13 -6.40
N VAL A 389 -35.68 -23.28 -6.41
CA VAL A 389 -37.05 -23.64 -6.82
C VAL A 389 -37.09 -24.19 -8.25
N ASN A 390 -36.21 -23.71 -9.13
CA ASN A 390 -36.16 -24.11 -10.54
C ASN A 390 -35.37 -25.39 -10.83
N MET A 391 -34.54 -25.89 -9.90
CA MET A 391 -33.60 -27.00 -10.19
C MET A 391 -34.16 -28.40 -9.98
N GLY A 392 -35.29 -28.57 -9.27
CA GLY A 392 -35.90 -29.89 -9.08
C GLY A 392 -35.06 -30.86 -8.25
N VAL A 393 -35.73 -31.84 -7.65
CA VAL A 393 -35.22 -32.70 -6.59
C VAL A 393 -34.19 -33.73 -7.11
N PHE A 394 -32.89 -33.42 -7.20
CA PHE A 394 -31.83 -34.45 -7.20
C PHE A 394 -30.47 -33.87 -6.74
N ALA A 395 -30.14 -34.01 -5.45
CA ALA A 395 -28.77 -33.94 -4.96
C ALA A 395 -28.27 -35.38 -4.74
N THR A 396 -27.14 -35.77 -5.36
CA THR A 396 -26.53 -37.09 -5.15
C THR A 396 -26.03 -37.23 -3.70
N ALA A 397 -26.03 -38.45 -3.15
CA ALA A 397 -25.59 -38.72 -1.77
C ALA A 397 -24.17 -38.20 -1.46
N SER A 398 -23.27 -38.18 -2.45
CA SER A 398 -21.92 -37.60 -2.32
C SER A 398 -21.94 -36.07 -2.19
N PHE A 399 -22.82 -35.39 -2.92
CA PHE A 399 -23.01 -33.93 -2.84
C PHE A 399 -23.70 -33.55 -1.53
N ALA A 400 -24.69 -34.33 -1.09
CA ALA A 400 -25.32 -34.18 0.21
C ALA A 400 -24.32 -34.40 1.37
N ALA A 401 -23.46 -35.42 1.29
CA ALA A 401 -22.43 -35.68 2.31
C ALA A 401 -21.35 -34.58 2.37
N MET A 402 -20.94 -34.03 1.21
CA MET A 402 -20.05 -32.85 1.18
C MET A 402 -20.72 -31.60 1.73
N LYS A 403 -22.01 -31.37 1.42
CA LYS A 403 -22.82 -30.29 2.00
C LYS A 403 -22.91 -30.45 3.53
N LEU A 404 -23.23 -31.65 4.02
CA LEU A 404 -23.28 -31.96 5.44
C LEU A 404 -21.94 -31.72 6.16
N ARG A 405 -20.80 -32.03 5.53
CA ARG A 405 -19.50 -31.81 6.17
C ARG A 405 -19.18 -30.32 6.36
N LYS A 406 -19.46 -29.50 5.33
CA LYS A 406 -19.33 -28.04 5.44
C LYS A 406 -20.31 -27.45 6.46
N ASP A 407 -21.53 -27.96 6.49
CA ASP A 407 -22.56 -27.53 7.44
C ASP A 407 -22.15 -27.85 8.89
N VAL A 408 -21.51 -29.00 9.14
CA VAL A 408 -20.99 -29.37 10.48
C VAL A 408 -19.83 -28.47 10.92
N GLU A 409 -18.85 -28.25 10.04
CA GLU A 409 -17.70 -27.36 10.33
C GLU A 409 -18.19 -25.93 10.60
N LEU A 410 -19.10 -25.42 9.76
CA LEU A 410 -19.70 -24.10 9.93
C LEU A 410 -20.57 -24.00 11.19
N TRP A 411 -21.33 -25.05 11.51
CA TRP A 411 -22.07 -25.14 12.76
C TRP A 411 -21.15 -25.05 13.96
N GLU A 412 -20.03 -25.77 13.96
CA GLU A 412 -19.05 -25.76 15.05
C GLU A 412 -18.41 -24.37 15.22
N ILE A 413 -18.04 -23.72 14.12
CA ILE A 413 -17.55 -22.34 14.11
C ILE A 413 -18.59 -21.41 14.76
N CYS A 414 -19.85 -21.48 14.34
CA CYS A 414 -20.91 -20.63 14.88
C CYS A 414 -21.19 -20.95 16.36
N HIS A 415 -21.32 -22.22 16.71
CA HIS A 415 -21.60 -22.70 18.07
C HIS A 415 -20.53 -22.25 19.06
N THR A 416 -19.24 -22.36 18.69
CA THR A 416 -18.12 -21.97 19.55
C THR A 416 -17.88 -20.46 19.59
N THR A 417 -18.35 -19.73 18.58
CA THR A 417 -18.16 -18.27 18.46
C THR A 417 -19.25 -17.48 19.18
N ILE A 418 -20.52 -17.90 19.11
CA ILE A 418 -21.67 -17.25 19.78
C ILE A 418 -21.41 -16.91 21.27
N PRO A 419 -20.90 -17.83 22.12
CA PRO A 419 -20.67 -17.51 23.54
C PRO A 419 -19.54 -16.50 23.76
N LYS A 420 -18.67 -16.27 22.77
CA LYS A 420 -17.58 -15.29 22.82
C LYS A 420 -18.01 -13.89 22.38
N VAL A 421 -19.21 -13.74 21.81
CA VAL A 421 -19.73 -12.43 21.40
C VAL A 421 -20.14 -11.65 22.65
N PRO A 422 -19.61 -10.43 22.87
CA PRO A 422 -19.95 -9.64 24.06
C PRO A 422 -21.43 -9.22 24.05
N LYS A 423 -21.97 -9.01 25.25
CA LYS A 423 -23.35 -8.53 25.41
C LYS A 423 -23.46 -7.07 24.96
N ALA A 424 -24.32 -6.81 23.99
CA ALA A 424 -24.65 -5.45 23.57
C ALA A 424 -25.44 -4.72 24.68
N PHE A 425 -25.07 -3.47 24.97
CA PHE A 425 -25.84 -2.60 25.86
C PHE A 425 -27.11 -2.12 25.15
N SER A 426 -28.25 -2.11 25.83
CA SER A 426 -29.46 -1.48 25.27
C SER A 426 -29.36 0.03 25.39
N LYS A 427 -30.09 0.75 24.52
CA LYS A 427 -30.14 2.21 24.57
C LYS A 427 -30.66 2.71 25.92
N GLU A 428 -31.64 2.02 26.48
CA GLU A 428 -32.24 2.33 27.79
C GLU A 428 -31.21 2.19 28.91
N TYR A 429 -30.39 1.12 28.89
CA TYR A 429 -29.33 0.92 29.87
C TYR A 429 -28.31 2.08 29.86
N VAL A 430 -27.88 2.50 28.68
CA VAL A 430 -26.92 3.61 28.53
C VAL A 430 -27.51 4.90 29.08
N LEU A 431 -28.75 5.23 28.69
CA LEU A 431 -29.45 6.44 29.15
C LEU A 431 -29.68 6.43 30.66
N GLU A 432 -30.09 5.30 31.23
CA GLU A 432 -30.30 5.15 32.67
C GLU A 432 -29.00 5.39 33.44
N LYS A 433 -27.88 4.85 32.98
CA LYS A 433 -26.57 5.03 33.63
C LYS A 433 -26.08 6.48 33.55
N ILE A 434 -26.27 7.16 32.42
CA ILE A 434 -25.91 8.58 32.28
C ILE A 434 -26.78 9.43 33.22
N LYS A 435 -28.10 9.19 33.27
CA LYS A 435 -29.03 9.96 34.12
C LYS A 435 -28.84 9.74 35.62
N LYS A 436 -28.41 8.54 36.05
CA LYS A 436 -28.15 8.24 37.46
C LYS A 436 -26.99 9.03 38.06
N ASN A 437 -26.14 9.62 37.22
CA ASN A 437 -25.08 10.48 37.67
C ASN A 437 -25.60 11.93 37.67
N GLU A 438 -26.21 12.37 38.78
CA GLU A 438 -26.91 13.66 38.90
C GLU A 438 -26.07 14.90 38.54
N ARG A 439 -24.74 14.75 38.41
CA ARG A 439 -23.79 15.80 38.02
C ARG A 439 -23.57 15.91 36.51
N ILE A 440 -24.18 15.04 35.71
CA ILE A 440 -23.98 14.94 34.28
C ILE A 440 -25.20 15.49 33.55
N ASP A 441 -24.97 16.50 32.69
CA ASP A 441 -25.95 16.91 31.67
C ASP A 441 -25.98 15.87 30.53
N PRO A 442 -27.07 15.10 30.37
CA PRO A 442 -27.18 14.08 29.32
C PRO A 442 -27.16 14.66 27.90
N GLU A 443 -27.47 15.95 27.75
CA GLU A 443 -27.47 16.65 26.46
C GLU A 443 -26.10 17.26 26.11
N ALA A 444 -25.12 17.20 27.03
CA ALA A 444 -23.81 17.74 26.74
C ALA A 444 -23.16 16.98 25.56
N PRO A 445 -22.41 17.67 24.67
CA PRO A 445 -21.90 17.10 23.43
C PRO A 445 -21.11 15.79 23.58
N PHE A 446 -20.35 15.65 24.68
CA PHE A 446 -19.62 14.42 25.01
C PHE A 446 -20.54 13.21 25.23
N TYR A 447 -21.65 13.39 25.95
CA TYR A 447 -22.57 12.30 26.25
C TYR A 447 -23.43 11.92 25.04
N LEU A 448 -23.76 12.88 24.18
CA LEU A 448 -24.38 12.58 22.88
C LEU A 448 -23.44 11.79 21.97
N TRP A 449 -22.15 12.11 21.97
CA TRP A 449 -21.14 11.37 21.20
C TRP A 449 -20.98 9.93 21.71
N ILE A 450 -20.78 9.71 23.01
CA ILE A 450 -20.59 8.34 23.54
C ILE A 450 -21.86 7.48 23.39
N GLN A 451 -23.06 8.09 23.42
CA GLN A 451 -24.30 7.39 23.10
C GLN A 451 -24.28 6.85 21.66
N LYS A 452 -23.87 7.65 20.68
CA LYS A 452 -23.74 7.20 19.28
C LYS A 452 -22.71 6.09 19.10
N GLU A 453 -21.59 6.17 19.81
CA GLU A 453 -20.57 5.11 19.82
C GLU A 453 -21.13 3.78 20.36
N CYS A 454 -21.93 3.85 21.43
CA CYS A 454 -22.59 2.68 22.00
C CYS A 454 -23.69 2.12 21.08
N GLU A 455 -24.46 2.98 20.40
CA GLU A 455 -25.44 2.57 19.40
C GLU A 455 -24.78 1.83 18.22
N GLN A 456 -23.62 2.31 17.74
CA GLN A 456 -22.86 1.64 16.69
C GLN A 456 -22.32 0.28 17.15
N MET A 457 -21.78 0.20 18.38
CA MET A 457 -21.36 -1.09 18.97
C MET A 457 -22.54 -2.05 19.10
N HIS A 458 -23.70 -1.56 19.54
CA HIS A 458 -24.91 -2.35 19.68
C HIS A 458 -25.35 -2.94 18.33
N ALA A 459 -25.40 -2.12 17.28
CA ALA A 459 -25.75 -2.56 15.93
C ALA A 459 -24.79 -3.65 15.43
N LEU A 460 -23.48 -3.45 15.58
CA LEU A 460 -22.46 -4.42 15.17
C LEU A 460 -22.59 -5.75 15.92
N LEU A 461 -22.68 -5.72 17.25
CA LEU A 461 -22.77 -6.94 18.06
C LEU A 461 -24.08 -7.70 17.83
N THR A 462 -25.17 -6.97 17.57
CA THR A 462 -26.46 -7.56 17.24
C THR A 462 -26.41 -8.27 15.89
N ASP A 463 -25.78 -7.66 14.87
CA ASP A 463 -25.62 -8.24 13.54
C ASP A 463 -24.71 -9.47 13.54
N ILE A 464 -23.59 -9.42 14.28
CA ILE A 464 -22.71 -10.58 14.49
C ILE A 464 -23.51 -11.74 15.11
N LYS A 465 -24.24 -11.46 16.19
CA LYS A 465 -24.99 -12.51 16.91
C LYS A 465 -26.14 -13.07 16.08
N SER A 466 -26.91 -12.22 15.39
CA SER A 466 -28.04 -12.66 14.56
C SER A 466 -27.56 -13.51 13.38
N THR A 467 -26.48 -13.09 12.72
CA THR A 467 -25.87 -13.83 11.61
C THR A 467 -25.38 -15.21 12.06
N LEU A 468 -24.62 -15.29 13.16
CA LEU A 468 -24.12 -16.56 13.70
C LEU A 468 -25.26 -17.51 14.12
N VAL A 469 -26.31 -16.99 14.77
CA VAL A 469 -27.46 -17.80 15.19
C VAL A 469 -28.26 -18.29 13.98
N ALA A 470 -28.49 -17.43 12.98
CA ALA A 470 -29.20 -17.81 11.77
C ALA A 470 -28.46 -18.92 11.00
N ILE A 471 -27.14 -18.76 10.81
CA ILE A 471 -26.30 -19.77 10.16
C ILE A 471 -26.30 -21.08 10.95
N LYS A 472 -26.08 -21.01 12.27
CA LYS A 472 -26.12 -22.19 13.15
C LYS A 472 -27.44 -22.94 13.03
N ASN A 473 -28.57 -22.25 13.14
CA ASN A 473 -29.89 -22.87 13.06
C ASN A 473 -30.14 -23.49 11.68
N ALA A 474 -29.71 -22.82 10.60
CA ALA A 474 -29.83 -23.36 9.25
C ALA A 474 -29.02 -24.65 9.05
N CYS A 475 -27.83 -24.75 9.67
CA CYS A 475 -27.04 -25.97 9.68
C CYS A 475 -27.68 -27.09 10.52
N GLU A 476 -28.28 -26.77 11.69
CA GLU A 476 -28.99 -27.77 12.53
C GLU A 476 -30.21 -28.36 11.84
N LEU A 477 -30.97 -27.53 11.13
CA LEU A 477 -32.21 -27.92 10.46
C LEU A 477 -31.99 -28.52 9.06
N GLY A 478 -30.76 -28.52 8.55
CA GLY A 478 -30.45 -28.94 7.18
C GLY A 478 -31.02 -28.03 6.09
N THR A 479 -31.43 -26.81 6.45
CA THR A 479 -32.04 -25.80 5.55
C THR A 479 -31.02 -24.79 5.03
N PHE A 480 -29.72 -25.11 5.10
CA PHE A 480 -28.65 -24.22 4.67
C PHE A 480 -28.80 -23.82 3.19
N GLY A 481 -28.83 -22.50 2.96
CA GLY A 481 -29.07 -21.86 1.68
C GLY A 481 -30.52 -21.42 1.43
N ASP A 482 -31.52 -22.14 1.98
CA ASP A 482 -32.93 -21.91 1.69
C ASP A 482 -33.57 -20.83 2.59
N GLN A 483 -33.07 -20.69 3.82
CA GLN A 483 -33.60 -19.78 4.85
C GLN A 483 -32.66 -18.62 5.19
N LEU A 484 -31.54 -18.48 4.47
CA LEU A 484 -30.54 -17.44 4.70
C LEU A 484 -30.65 -16.34 3.63
N THR A 485 -30.41 -15.09 4.02
CA THR A 485 -30.26 -14.00 3.06
C THR A 485 -28.96 -14.16 2.25
N PRO A 486 -28.84 -13.55 1.06
CA PRO A 486 -27.60 -13.58 0.29
C PRO A 486 -26.38 -13.12 1.10
N ASP A 487 -26.54 -12.08 1.93
CA ASP A 487 -25.49 -11.56 2.80
C ASP A 487 -25.07 -12.56 3.88
N MET A 488 -26.01 -13.33 4.45
CA MET A 488 -25.71 -14.38 5.41
C MET A 488 -25.02 -15.59 4.77
N ILE A 489 -25.32 -15.89 3.49
CA ILE A 489 -24.62 -16.92 2.73
C ILE A 489 -23.18 -16.50 2.46
N LEU A 490 -22.94 -15.24 2.08
CA LEU A 490 -21.60 -14.69 1.95
C LEU A 490 -20.85 -14.67 3.29
N ALA A 491 -21.52 -14.31 4.37
CA ALA A 491 -20.95 -14.36 5.71
C ALA A 491 -20.59 -15.80 6.13
N ALA A 492 -21.42 -16.79 5.79
CA ALA A 492 -21.11 -18.20 6.02
C ALA A 492 -19.86 -18.65 5.24
N ASP A 493 -19.72 -18.23 3.98
CA ASP A 493 -18.51 -18.49 3.20
C ASP A 493 -17.27 -17.81 3.79
N ASP A 494 -17.40 -16.57 4.27
CA ASP A 494 -16.33 -15.87 4.97
C ASP A 494 -15.92 -16.65 6.25
N LEU A 495 -16.88 -17.02 7.09
CA LEU A 495 -16.64 -17.75 8.34
C LEU A 495 -16.02 -19.14 8.11
N TYR A 496 -16.50 -19.87 7.10
CA TYR A 496 -15.95 -21.17 6.72
C TYR A 496 -14.45 -21.09 6.39
N HIS A 497 -14.06 -20.02 5.69
CA HIS A 497 -12.66 -19.72 5.35
C HIS A 497 -11.91 -18.96 6.45
N MET A 498 -12.46 -18.91 7.68
CA MET A 498 -11.89 -18.22 8.84
C MET A 498 -11.65 -16.72 8.61
N ARG A 499 -12.46 -16.10 7.74
CA ARG A 499 -12.48 -14.67 7.47
C ARG A 499 -13.59 -13.99 8.29
N ILE A 500 -13.42 -12.71 8.51
CA ILE A 500 -14.41 -11.83 9.09
C ILE A 500 -15.38 -11.39 7.98
N PRO A 501 -16.70 -11.68 8.11
CA PRO A 501 -17.73 -11.24 7.18
C PRO A 501 -17.64 -9.78 6.74
N ARG A 502 -17.87 -9.55 5.45
CA ARG A 502 -17.82 -8.21 4.85
C ARG A 502 -18.84 -7.24 5.45
N THR A 503 -20.04 -7.73 5.78
CA THR A 503 -21.10 -6.92 6.40
C THR A 503 -20.67 -6.40 7.76
N TRP A 504 -20.01 -7.23 8.57
CA TRP A 504 -19.47 -6.84 9.87
C TRP A 504 -18.35 -5.80 9.74
N CYS A 505 -17.50 -5.96 8.72
CA CYS A 505 -16.48 -4.95 8.39
C CYS A 505 -17.12 -3.62 7.96
N ALA A 506 -18.16 -3.67 7.11
CA ALA A 506 -18.88 -2.47 6.67
C ALA A 506 -19.51 -1.72 7.84
N LEU A 507 -20.18 -2.43 8.76
CA LEU A 507 -20.72 -1.86 10.00
C LEU A 507 -19.63 -1.31 10.92
N SER A 508 -18.42 -1.87 10.88
CA SER A 508 -17.30 -1.39 11.70
C SER A 508 -16.61 -0.15 11.11
N GLY A 509 -16.84 0.18 9.84
CA GLY A 509 -16.22 1.32 9.15
C GLY A 509 -14.68 1.30 9.26
N HIS A 510 -14.07 2.43 9.60
CA HIS A 510 -12.62 2.53 9.79
C HIS A 510 -12.07 1.74 11.00
N SER A 511 -12.94 1.17 11.85
CA SER A 511 -12.53 0.26 12.93
C SER A 511 -12.46 -1.20 12.49
N ALA A 512 -12.87 -1.51 11.25
CA ALA A 512 -12.83 -2.86 10.71
C ALA A 512 -11.38 -3.38 10.66
N PRO A 513 -11.14 -4.62 11.12
CA PRO A 513 -9.89 -5.30 10.87
C PRO A 513 -9.79 -5.78 9.42
N PRO A 514 -8.60 -6.17 8.95
CA PRO A 514 -8.46 -6.96 7.73
C PRO A 514 -9.38 -8.19 7.77
N GLN A 515 -9.93 -8.61 6.63
CA GLN A 515 -10.86 -9.76 6.57
C GLN A 515 -10.24 -11.07 7.08
N ASN A 516 -8.93 -11.22 6.97
CA ASN A 516 -8.19 -12.40 7.43
C ASN A 516 -7.67 -12.25 8.88
N TYR A 517 -8.07 -11.20 9.59
CA TYR A 517 -7.76 -11.03 10.99
C TYR A 517 -8.44 -12.14 11.83
N PRO A 518 -7.74 -12.76 12.80
CA PRO A 518 -8.32 -13.87 13.54
C PRO A 518 -9.60 -13.44 14.25
N LEU A 519 -10.73 -14.07 13.88
CA LEU A 519 -12.05 -13.73 14.41
C LEU A 519 -12.07 -13.72 15.94
N GLY A 520 -11.44 -14.71 16.58
CA GLY A 520 -11.33 -14.77 18.04
C GLY A 520 -10.60 -13.58 18.66
N GLN A 521 -9.53 -13.10 18.03
CA GLN A 521 -8.79 -11.90 18.47
C GLN A 521 -9.63 -10.64 18.29
N TRP A 522 -10.39 -10.55 17.20
CA TRP A 522 -11.29 -9.43 16.97
C TRP A 522 -12.45 -9.38 17.98
N LEU A 523 -13.09 -10.52 18.27
CA LEU A 523 -14.15 -10.59 19.28
C LEU A 523 -13.66 -10.27 20.69
N THR A 524 -12.43 -10.67 21.02
CA THR A 524 -11.77 -10.27 22.27
C THR A 524 -11.61 -8.75 22.31
N SER A 525 -11.11 -8.14 21.22
CA SER A 525 -11.01 -6.69 21.12
C SER A 525 -12.38 -6.00 21.25
N LEU A 526 -13.43 -6.49 20.58
CA LEU A 526 -14.79 -5.94 20.72
C LEU A 526 -15.29 -6.02 22.17
N THR A 527 -14.95 -7.09 22.89
CA THR A 527 -15.29 -7.25 24.31
C THR A 527 -14.60 -6.18 25.17
N GLU A 528 -13.30 -5.98 24.98
CA GLU A 528 -12.53 -4.95 25.70
C GLU A 528 -13.03 -3.54 25.37
N ARG A 529 -13.38 -3.27 24.10
CA ARG A 529 -13.97 -2.00 23.66
C ARG A 529 -15.31 -1.73 24.35
N ASN A 530 -16.17 -2.74 24.41
CA ASN A 530 -17.46 -2.64 25.07
C ASN A 530 -17.31 -2.36 26.58
N GLN A 531 -16.38 -3.05 27.26
CA GLN A 531 -16.03 -2.77 28.66
C GLN A 531 -15.48 -1.35 28.85
N HIS A 532 -14.68 -0.85 27.90
CA HIS A 532 -14.17 0.52 27.94
C HIS A 532 -15.29 1.55 27.87
N PHE A 533 -16.29 1.35 27.00
CA PHE A 533 -17.47 2.23 26.89
C PHE A 533 -18.27 2.25 28.19
N GLU A 534 -18.50 1.09 28.79
CA GLU A 534 -19.19 1.00 30.09
C GLU A 534 -18.44 1.75 31.19
N LYS A 535 -17.11 1.62 31.24
CA LYS A 535 -16.28 2.37 32.20
C LYS A 535 -16.43 3.89 32.02
N ILE A 536 -16.45 4.37 30.78
CA ILE A 536 -16.63 5.81 30.48
C ILE A 536 -18.00 6.29 30.94
N ILE A 537 -19.06 5.52 30.69
CA ILE A 537 -20.42 5.87 31.10
C ILE A 537 -20.55 5.90 32.63
N ILE A 538 -19.94 4.95 33.34
CA ILE A 538 -20.01 4.86 34.81
C ILE A 538 -19.21 5.98 35.49
N LEU A 539 -17.96 6.21 35.05
CA LEU A 539 -17.09 7.20 35.68
C LEU A 539 -17.45 8.63 35.25
N GLY A 540 -17.94 8.79 34.02
CA GLY A 540 -18.12 10.08 33.39
C GLY A 540 -16.78 10.69 32.95
N ARG A 541 -16.88 11.81 32.21
CA ARG A 541 -15.72 12.48 31.62
C ARG A 541 -14.71 12.98 32.67
N GLU A 542 -15.20 13.60 33.74
CA GLU A 542 -14.37 14.27 34.76
C GLU A 542 -13.52 13.31 35.60
N LYS A 543 -13.85 12.02 35.61
CA LYS A 543 -13.14 11.00 36.40
C LYS A 543 -12.46 9.95 35.54
N MET A 544 -12.60 10.01 34.23
CA MET A 544 -12.00 9.00 33.36
C MET A 544 -10.48 9.22 33.28
N PRO A 545 -9.63 8.29 33.74
CA PRO A 545 -8.19 8.52 33.81
C PRO A 545 -7.51 8.57 32.45
N ALA A 546 -7.96 7.77 31.48
CA ALA A 546 -7.40 7.74 30.13
C ALA A 546 -8.35 7.09 29.12
N TYR A 547 -8.25 7.48 27.85
CA TYR A 547 -9.10 7.01 26.76
C TYR A 547 -8.34 6.11 25.78
N TRP A 548 -8.92 4.96 25.41
CA TRP A 548 -8.39 4.10 24.36
C TRP A 548 -8.90 4.57 22.99
N LEU A 549 -8.10 5.32 22.23
CA LEU A 549 -8.57 5.86 20.94
C LEU A 549 -8.98 4.76 19.95
N GLY A 550 -8.29 3.61 19.97
CA GLY A 550 -8.61 2.43 19.17
C GLY A 550 -9.99 1.82 19.44
N ALA A 551 -10.61 2.16 20.58
CA ALA A 551 -11.93 1.62 20.93
C ALA A 551 -13.09 2.28 20.19
N PHE A 552 -12.93 3.53 19.75
CA PHE A 552 -14.02 4.32 19.17
C PHE A 552 -14.14 4.10 17.66
N PHE A 553 -15.36 4.12 17.15
CA PHE A 553 -15.68 4.19 15.73
C PHE A 553 -15.36 5.57 15.15
N ASN A 554 -15.59 6.64 15.91
CA ASN A 554 -15.27 8.01 15.54
C ASN A 554 -14.37 8.72 16.59
N PRO A 555 -13.07 8.39 16.66
CA PRO A 555 -12.13 9.03 17.57
C PRO A 555 -11.90 10.53 17.26
N LYS A 556 -12.06 10.95 15.99
CA LYS A 556 -11.94 12.36 15.58
C LYS A 556 -12.96 13.25 16.30
N ALA A 557 -14.18 12.76 16.54
CA ALA A 557 -15.20 13.50 17.27
C ALA A 557 -14.82 13.76 18.73
N LEU A 558 -14.26 12.77 19.44
CA LEU A 558 -13.75 12.97 20.80
C LEU A 558 -12.66 14.05 20.86
N LEU A 559 -11.73 14.01 19.90
CA LEU A 559 -10.65 14.99 19.78
C LEU A 559 -11.18 16.40 19.44
N ALA A 560 -12.21 16.49 18.60
CA ALA A 560 -12.88 17.75 18.29
C ALA A 560 -13.58 18.35 19.52
N LEU A 561 -14.20 17.52 20.36
CA LEU A 561 -14.77 17.95 21.64
C LEU A 561 -13.69 18.50 22.58
N LEU A 562 -12.52 17.85 22.65
CA LEU A 562 -11.39 18.38 23.42
C LEU A 562 -10.95 19.77 22.92
N LYS A 563 -10.83 19.96 21.59
CA LYS A 563 -10.53 21.27 21.00
C LYS A 563 -11.60 22.30 21.35
N GLN A 564 -12.88 21.95 21.21
CA GLN A 564 -13.99 22.84 21.52
C GLN A 564 -13.94 23.33 22.97
N ASP A 565 -13.65 22.43 23.91
CA ASP A 565 -13.59 22.81 25.32
C ASP A 565 -12.34 23.61 25.65
N SER A 566 -11.19 23.29 25.05
CA SER A 566 -10.00 24.13 25.19
C SER A 566 -10.25 25.55 24.66
N HIS A 567 -10.92 25.68 23.51
CA HIS A 567 -11.28 26.97 22.95
C HIS A 567 -12.20 27.78 23.86
N LYS A 568 -13.18 27.13 24.52
CA LYS A 568 -14.06 27.79 25.49
C LYS A 568 -13.29 28.29 26.71
N HIS A 569 -12.39 27.48 27.26
CA HIS A 569 -11.58 27.90 28.42
C HIS A 569 -10.64 29.05 28.06
N TYR A 570 -9.97 28.98 26.89
CA TYR A 570 -9.03 30.02 26.45
C TYR A 570 -9.70 31.34 26.04
N SER A 571 -10.88 31.27 25.40
CA SER A 571 -11.59 32.47 24.92
C SER A 571 -12.25 33.30 26.02
N VAL A 572 -12.46 32.72 27.21
CA VAL A 572 -12.91 33.46 28.40
C VAL A 572 -11.84 34.44 28.87
N ASP A 573 -10.55 34.17 28.63
CA ASP A 573 -9.44 34.96 29.14
C ASP A 573 -8.91 36.04 28.16
N ARG A 574 -9.29 36.02 26.87
CA ARG A 574 -8.83 37.00 25.86
C ARG A 574 -9.87 37.29 24.77
N SER A 575 -10.18 38.57 24.56
CA SER A 575 -11.03 39.01 23.44
C SER A 575 -10.23 39.24 22.16
N GLY A 576 -10.50 38.49 21.09
CA GLY A 576 -10.44 39.07 19.75
C GLY A 576 -9.67 38.36 18.63
N SER A 577 -8.96 37.25 18.87
CA SER A 577 -8.34 36.48 17.78
C SER A 577 -8.93 35.08 17.69
N VAL A 578 -9.62 34.78 16.59
CA VAL A 578 -10.07 33.42 16.27
C VAL A 578 -8.95 32.74 15.49
N GLU A 579 -8.09 32.01 16.20
CA GLU A 579 -7.05 31.18 15.58
C GLU A 579 -7.37 29.68 15.75
N PRO A 580 -6.88 28.82 14.85
CA PRO A 580 -7.10 27.39 14.96
C PRO A 580 -6.35 26.78 16.15
N PHE A 581 -7.04 25.91 16.90
CA PHE A 581 -6.43 25.14 17.96
C PHE A 581 -5.79 23.86 17.40
N VAL A 582 -4.54 23.61 17.81
CA VAL A 582 -3.74 22.45 17.40
C VAL A 582 -3.43 21.57 18.61
N PHE A 583 -3.19 20.29 18.35
CA PHE A 583 -2.75 19.38 19.40
C PHE A 583 -1.25 19.54 19.64
N GLN A 584 -0.87 19.45 20.91
CA GLN A 584 0.47 19.12 21.33
C GLN A 584 0.42 17.80 22.08
N THR A 585 1.37 16.92 21.79
CA THR A 585 1.44 15.61 22.44
C THR A 585 2.74 15.38 23.17
N GLU A 586 2.67 14.69 24.29
CA GLU A 586 3.82 14.19 25.03
C GLU A 586 3.69 12.69 25.24
N ILE A 587 4.65 11.92 24.72
CA ILE A 587 4.74 10.48 24.98
C ILE A 587 5.34 10.31 26.39
N THR A 588 4.52 9.84 27.33
CA THR A 588 4.93 9.74 28.75
C THR A 588 5.65 8.42 29.03
N ALA A 589 6.29 8.28 30.20
CA ALA A 589 6.82 6.99 30.66
C ALA A 589 5.77 6.08 31.34
N ARG A 590 4.49 6.50 31.39
CA ARG A 590 3.45 5.84 32.19
C ARG A 590 2.66 4.82 31.37
N ASP A 591 2.35 3.70 32.01
CA ASP A 591 1.36 2.75 31.52
C ASP A 591 -0.05 3.12 31.97
N LYS A 592 -1.05 2.69 31.19
CA LYS A 592 -2.47 2.93 31.50
C LYS A 592 -2.86 2.44 32.91
N ASP A 593 -2.24 1.36 33.38
CA ASP A 593 -2.60 0.69 34.64
C ASP A 593 -2.10 1.47 35.86
N HIS A 594 -1.21 2.45 35.67
CA HIS A 594 -0.72 3.36 36.71
C HIS A 594 -1.55 4.64 36.82
N LEU A 595 -2.49 4.89 35.90
CA LEU A 595 -3.35 6.07 35.94
C LEU A 595 -4.59 5.80 36.80
N ARG A 596 -4.90 6.75 37.68
CA ARG A 596 -6.07 6.72 38.57
C ARG A 596 -6.96 7.94 38.35
N ASP A 597 -6.34 9.08 38.07
CA ASP A 597 -7.01 10.36 37.84
C ASP A 597 -6.69 10.91 36.43
N PRO A 598 -7.60 11.71 35.83
CA PRO A 598 -7.32 12.43 34.59
C PRO A 598 -6.22 13.49 34.78
N PRO A 599 -5.62 14.01 33.69
CA PRO A 599 -4.71 15.14 33.79
C PRO A 599 -5.46 16.41 34.22
N GLN A 600 -4.72 17.38 34.77
CA GLN A 600 -5.28 18.71 35.08
C GLN A 600 -5.77 19.43 33.82
N GLU A 601 -5.02 19.29 32.72
CA GLU A 601 -5.37 19.85 31.41
C GLU A 601 -5.24 18.78 30.32
N GLY A 602 -6.13 18.85 29.33
CA GLY A 602 -6.09 17.94 28.18
C GLY A 602 -6.68 16.56 28.46
N MET A 603 -6.11 15.51 27.85
CA MET A 603 -6.49 14.13 28.11
C MET A 603 -5.31 13.16 27.99
N PHE A 604 -5.36 12.06 28.75
CA PHE A 604 -4.48 10.92 28.50
C PHE A 604 -5.12 9.94 27.52
N VAL A 605 -4.35 9.49 26.53
CA VAL A 605 -4.77 8.45 25.59
C VAL A 605 -3.79 7.28 25.59
N PHE A 606 -4.30 6.08 25.25
CA PHE A 606 -3.48 4.88 25.12
C PHE A 606 -3.94 4.00 23.96
N GLY A 607 -3.17 2.93 23.71
CA GLY A 607 -3.43 1.99 22.62
C GLY A 607 -3.04 2.56 21.26
N LEU A 608 -1.92 3.29 21.22
CA LEU A 608 -1.32 3.80 19.99
C LEU A 608 -0.12 2.91 19.63
N TYR A 609 0.15 2.77 18.34
CA TYR A 609 1.16 1.87 17.81
C TYR A 609 2.01 2.62 16.79
N MET A 610 3.33 2.53 16.89
CA MET A 610 4.24 3.11 15.90
C MET A 610 4.77 2.07 14.91
N TRP A 611 4.96 2.54 13.68
CA TRP A 611 5.41 1.78 12.52
C TRP A 611 6.66 2.41 11.91
N GLY A 612 7.47 1.60 11.23
CA GLY A 612 8.74 2.04 10.65
C GLY A 612 9.86 2.01 11.67
N CYS A 613 9.71 2.69 12.82
CA CYS A 613 10.73 2.73 13.88
C CYS A 613 10.24 2.06 15.18
N ALA A 614 11.16 1.87 16.13
CA ALA A 614 10.87 1.26 17.43
C ALA A 614 10.90 2.30 18.56
N TRP A 615 9.90 2.26 19.44
CA TRP A 615 9.94 3.00 20.71
C TRP A 615 10.58 2.17 21.80
N GLU A 616 11.59 2.70 22.47
CA GLU A 616 12.20 2.03 23.61
C GLU A 616 11.59 2.54 24.92
N LYS A 617 10.77 1.70 25.54
CA LYS A 617 10.03 2.05 26.77
C LYS A 617 10.94 2.42 27.95
N THR A 618 12.11 1.79 28.07
CA THR A 618 13.01 1.99 29.21
C THR A 618 13.70 3.35 29.17
N THR A 619 14.16 3.77 27.99
CA THR A 619 14.87 5.04 27.78
C THR A 619 13.90 6.18 27.47
N GLY A 620 12.69 5.87 26.97
CA GLY A 620 11.74 6.86 26.49
C GLY A 620 12.16 7.48 25.16
N GLU A 621 12.98 6.77 24.37
CA GLU A 621 13.53 7.27 23.11
C GLU A 621 12.99 6.53 21.89
N LEU A 622 12.93 7.26 20.77
CA LEU A 622 12.70 6.69 19.46
C LEU A 622 14.01 6.12 18.87
N LEU A 623 14.02 4.83 18.58
CA LEU A 623 15.15 4.15 17.96
C LEU A 623 14.95 4.04 16.44
N ASP A 624 15.99 4.43 15.69
CA ASP A 624 16.12 4.20 14.24
C ASP A 624 16.48 2.71 13.99
N LEU A 625 15.53 1.84 14.31
CA LEU A 625 15.58 0.39 14.18
C LEU A 625 14.18 -0.13 13.85
N PRO A 626 14.06 -1.23 13.09
CA PRO A 626 12.76 -1.84 12.88
C PRO A 626 12.19 -2.36 14.21
N PRO A 627 10.85 -2.31 14.39
CA PRO A 627 10.19 -3.01 15.47
C PRO A 627 10.45 -4.53 15.37
N LYS A 628 10.57 -5.21 16.51
CA LYS A 628 10.84 -6.65 16.55
C LYS A 628 9.69 -7.48 15.96
N HIS A 629 8.45 -7.04 16.15
CA HIS A 629 7.24 -7.69 15.66
C HIS A 629 6.20 -6.63 15.26
N GLY A 630 5.94 -6.47 13.97
CA GLY A 630 4.91 -5.58 13.43
C GLY A 630 5.06 -4.11 13.85
N CYS A 631 4.34 -3.71 14.90
CA CYS A 631 4.34 -2.36 15.44
C CYS A 631 4.79 -2.31 16.90
N THR A 632 5.30 -1.15 17.33
CA THR A 632 5.66 -0.94 18.74
C THR A 632 4.54 -0.20 19.47
N PRO A 633 3.95 -0.75 20.55
CA PRO A 633 2.98 -0.02 21.34
C PRO A 633 3.63 1.17 22.04
N LEU A 634 2.96 2.31 22.01
CA LEU A 634 3.35 3.48 22.78
C LEU A 634 2.82 3.40 24.23
N PRO A 635 3.55 3.97 25.20
CA PRO A 635 3.00 4.26 26.51
C PRO A 635 1.87 5.30 26.40
N VAL A 636 1.31 5.71 27.54
CA VAL A 636 0.27 6.74 27.54
C VAL A 636 0.81 8.02 26.91
N VAL A 637 0.03 8.59 26.00
CA VAL A 637 0.28 9.90 25.39
C VAL A 637 -0.62 10.93 26.03
N HIS A 638 -0.05 12.04 26.49
CA HIS A 638 -0.78 13.20 26.97
C HIS A 638 -1.06 14.13 25.81
N ILE A 639 -2.33 14.49 25.60
CA ILE A 639 -2.76 15.42 24.56
C ILE A 639 -3.21 16.70 25.24
N THR A 640 -2.62 17.82 24.86
CA THR A 640 -3.07 19.18 25.20
C THR A 640 -3.43 19.95 23.93
N CYS A 641 -4.19 21.02 24.09
CA CYS A 641 -4.66 21.85 22.99
C CYS A 641 -4.17 23.28 23.19
N TRP A 642 -3.56 23.84 22.16
CA TRP A 642 -3.02 25.20 22.19
C TRP A 642 -3.49 25.97 20.95
N PRO A 643 -3.64 27.30 21.06
CA PRO A 643 -3.68 28.14 19.88
C PRO A 643 -2.42 27.92 19.03
N GLN A 644 -2.55 27.89 17.69
CA GLN A 644 -1.45 27.52 16.80
C GLN A 644 -0.19 28.38 17.03
N SER A 645 -0.34 29.68 17.27
CA SER A 645 0.77 30.59 17.54
C SER A 645 1.47 30.36 18.88
N GLU A 646 0.77 29.75 19.85
CA GLU A 646 1.26 29.51 21.21
C GLU A 646 1.71 28.06 21.42
N LYS A 647 1.71 27.20 20.38
CA LYS A 647 2.18 25.80 20.51
C LYS A 647 3.63 25.80 21.05
N PRO A 648 3.90 25.19 22.22
CA PRO A 648 5.21 25.31 22.88
C PRO A 648 6.41 24.85 22.05
N ASN A 649 6.23 23.89 21.14
CA ASN A 649 7.32 23.45 20.25
C ASN A 649 7.76 24.54 19.26
N ILE A 650 6.91 25.51 18.89
CA ILE A 650 7.23 26.59 17.95
C ILE A 650 8.11 27.66 18.61
N GLN A 651 8.03 27.81 19.93
CA GLN A 651 8.78 28.82 20.67
C GLN A 651 10.28 28.49 20.79
N ASP A 652 10.67 27.23 20.55
CA ASP A 652 12.06 26.77 20.55
C ASP A 652 12.44 26.21 19.16
N PRO A 653 13.22 26.95 18.35
CA PRO A 653 13.60 26.52 17.00
C PRO A 653 14.37 25.20 16.95
N THR A 654 15.18 24.89 17.98
CA THR A 654 15.94 23.64 18.04
C THR A 654 14.99 22.48 18.25
N ARG A 655 14.10 22.62 19.23
CA ARG A 655 13.06 21.63 19.51
C ARG A 655 12.12 21.46 18.32
N ALA A 656 11.75 22.53 17.63
CA ALA A 656 10.95 22.47 16.42
C ALA A 656 11.62 21.64 15.31
N ALA A 657 12.92 21.84 15.09
CA ALA A 657 13.69 21.11 14.08
C ALA A 657 13.87 19.61 14.40
N GLU A 658 13.83 19.25 15.68
CA GLU A 658 13.95 17.86 16.18
C GLU A 658 12.60 17.15 16.35
N THR A 659 11.47 17.88 16.28
CA THR A 659 10.14 17.33 16.50
C THR A 659 9.49 16.97 15.18
N TYR A 660 9.25 15.69 14.97
CA TYR A 660 8.49 15.18 13.84
C TYR A 660 7.01 15.10 14.18
N ALA A 661 6.17 15.75 13.38
CA ALA A 661 4.72 15.62 13.43
C ALA A 661 4.31 14.29 12.78
N CYS A 662 4.30 13.22 13.56
CA CYS A 662 4.01 11.88 13.10
C CYS A 662 2.50 11.72 12.84
N PRO A 663 2.06 11.36 11.62
CA PRO A 663 0.65 11.14 11.34
C PRO A 663 0.11 9.92 12.11
N LEU A 664 -1.02 10.07 12.79
CA LEU A 664 -1.74 9.00 13.48
C LEU A 664 -2.96 8.56 12.67
N PHE A 665 -2.93 7.38 12.07
CA PHE A 665 -4.04 6.82 11.27
C PHE A 665 -4.94 5.88 12.09
N HIS A 666 -6.08 5.49 11.51
CA HIS A 666 -6.97 4.49 12.11
C HIS A 666 -6.31 3.11 12.20
N SER A 667 -5.69 2.69 11.11
CA SER A 667 -5.00 1.41 10.91
C SER A 667 -4.08 1.55 9.69
N ARG A 668 -3.28 0.54 9.40
CA ARG A 668 -2.46 0.46 8.19
C ARG A 668 -3.31 0.14 6.94
N THR A 669 -4.48 -0.47 7.12
CA THR A 669 -5.45 -0.78 6.05
C THR A 669 -6.41 0.36 5.72
N ALA A 670 -6.71 1.24 6.68
CA ALA A 670 -7.62 2.35 6.51
C ALA A 670 -7.16 3.35 5.44
N PRO A 671 -8.07 4.22 4.94
CA PRO A 671 -7.69 5.38 4.15
C PRO A 671 -6.60 6.21 4.87
N ARG A 672 -5.69 6.80 4.11
CA ARG A 672 -4.58 7.62 4.63
C ARG A 672 -5.05 9.03 4.97
N ASP A 673 -6.04 9.10 5.84
CA ASP A 673 -6.56 10.32 6.43
C ASP A 673 -6.21 10.31 7.94
N PRO A 674 -5.26 11.14 8.39
CA PRO A 674 -4.81 11.13 9.77
C PRO A 674 -5.91 11.61 10.72
N ILE A 675 -5.98 10.99 11.89
CA ILE A 675 -6.83 11.36 13.02
C ILE A 675 -6.30 12.65 13.66
N MET A 676 -4.99 12.69 13.86
CA MET A 676 -4.21 13.81 14.39
C MET A 676 -2.72 13.55 14.10
N GLU A 677 -1.88 14.48 14.53
CA GLU A 677 -0.43 14.33 14.55
C GLU A 677 0.05 14.08 15.99
N ILE A 678 1.08 13.25 16.14
CA ILE A 678 1.80 13.03 17.39
C ILE A 678 3.19 13.66 17.24
N ASP A 679 3.51 14.59 18.13
CA ASP A 679 4.84 15.17 18.25
C ASP A 679 5.82 14.10 18.77
N VAL A 680 6.74 13.66 17.92
CA VAL A 680 7.81 12.71 18.26
C VAL A 680 9.15 13.41 18.16
N ARG A 681 9.88 13.48 19.27
CA ARG A 681 11.16 14.17 19.35
C ARG A 681 12.27 13.21 19.76
N ARG A 682 13.45 13.43 19.19
CA ARG A 682 14.71 12.88 19.72
C ARG A 682 15.79 13.96 19.68
N GLU A 683 16.44 14.16 20.82
CA GLU A 683 17.50 15.16 20.96
C GLU A 683 18.65 14.88 19.99
N ASN A 684 19.19 15.93 19.37
CA ASN A 684 20.29 15.89 18.41
C ASN A 684 20.01 15.10 17.12
N ILE A 685 18.74 14.77 16.83
CA ILE A 685 18.34 14.11 15.58
C ILE A 685 17.28 14.96 14.87
N PRO A 686 17.53 15.38 13.61
CA PRO A 686 16.57 16.19 12.88
C PRO A 686 15.30 15.41 12.53
N ALA A 687 14.15 16.09 12.56
CA ALA A 687 12.84 15.50 12.28
C ALA A 687 12.76 14.85 10.89
N THR A 688 13.49 15.36 9.90
CA THR A 688 13.57 14.80 8.54
C THR A 688 14.05 13.36 8.53
N ARG A 689 14.84 12.94 9.54
CA ARG A 689 15.27 11.54 9.68
C ARG A 689 14.10 10.58 9.82
N TRP A 690 13.05 10.99 10.51
CA TRP A 690 11.86 10.16 10.76
C TRP A 690 10.93 10.11 9.56
N ALA A 691 10.83 11.22 8.82
CA ALA A 691 10.17 11.26 7.52
C ALA A 691 10.83 10.28 6.53
N LEU A 692 12.17 10.27 6.45
CA LEU A 692 12.92 9.30 5.61
C LEU A 692 12.54 7.84 5.92
N ARG A 693 12.36 7.51 7.21
CA ARG A 693 11.97 6.16 7.64
C ARG A 693 10.49 5.82 7.41
N GLY A 694 9.68 6.77 6.93
CA GLY A 694 8.24 6.58 6.78
C GLY A 694 7.54 6.34 8.13
N LEU A 695 8.04 7.00 9.19
CA LEU A 695 7.47 6.88 10.53
C LEU A 695 5.99 7.27 10.51
N SER A 696 5.13 6.36 10.97
CA SER A 696 3.70 6.61 11.11
C SER A 696 3.18 5.92 12.35
N ALA A 697 2.04 6.38 12.86
CA ALA A 697 1.36 5.79 13.99
C ALA A 697 -0.05 5.32 13.62
N THR A 698 -0.59 4.37 14.37
CA THR A 698 -1.99 3.93 14.27
C THR A 698 -2.63 3.77 15.64
N ILE A 699 -3.96 3.89 15.71
CA ILE A 699 -4.73 3.57 16.93
C ILE A 699 -5.09 2.07 17.05
N ARG A 700 -4.73 1.27 16.04
CA ARG A 700 -4.96 -0.18 15.98
C ARG A 700 -3.73 -0.91 15.43
N PRO A 701 -3.40 -2.12 15.90
CA PRO A 701 -2.14 -2.79 15.62
C PRO A 701 -2.09 -3.53 14.26
N TYR A 702 -2.93 -3.12 13.31
CA TYR A 702 -3.07 -3.74 11.99
C TYR A 702 -3.30 -2.70 10.90
#